data_AF-A0A7Y1YST9-F1
#
_entry.id   AF-A0A7Y1YST9-F1
#
_cell.length_a   1.000
_cell.length_b   1.000
_cell.length_c   1.000
_cell.angle_alpha   90.00
_cell.angle_beta   90.00
_cell.angle_gamma   90.00
#
_symmetry.space_group_name_H-M   'P 1'
#
loop_
_entity.id
_entity.type
_entity.pdbx_description
1 polymer ?
#
loop_
_entity_poly.entity_id
_entity_poly.type
_entity_poly.pdbx_seq_one_letter_code
_entity_poly.pdbx_strand_id
1 'polypeptide(L)'
;GQTFDSWGHHFQTNNATHLHHAVMGASYMKRNDDLLIPGGQQYIPATGRGFDIFPITTNPTHQLLTDIGAMTSACGILWYQGDLFSPRYDRVVFTAEPVHNLIHADTIRDKGSTFESANLLTGREFLASTDSWFRPVNQYIGPDGAIYVLDYYRKIIEHPEWLSQDVIDSGDLYAGSDQGRIYRISPSGTPPVNFVDRIDMGNMGIDLLIEKLASENSWWRTHAQRLLMDSADPEIIPKLDEFILKTKSPLGKAHGLWLLEGKGGMNEAVLMAMLKDEAPGVRENAIKIAELHLARFPVLSDQLLKMVEDENPKVRYQLLLTLGEIANSSSSDARIKILLRDIEDTWIHYAALSAREINLRKVYESAATAFRNKQSDGTEALFKLLGETGARNGNSNKLNQFLEEILEDSKDRWFGAFVLEGMTKALEQQSGFTIHDQNIKMLTAVFAEETDPTYRSRSLALLHTAGYFVELNTLLTKAISVLKMPNSSEAMLADAIRVIGWTNPADHIDKLRSPLTDQTASPVVRSAVLEVLTDAPDKTATDILISVWPNLSPSERNMAVSIFLQNNARRLILLQAISQGQVHSTSLSWSQTVSLLNSADMEVRSLARIHLKGNELNADAVWNEYQRSLDLDGSSEKGATIFQQSCASCHQIRGMDGVAFGPDLAAIRNRNKASILLDILQPNKSIADGYELCMIESGGGKHYSGVIRNLSPNSVTVKEPAGSEVTLDRDEIKSLKFSEISAMPENLHTQLSVQEMADLLAYLKNG
;
A
#
# COMPACT_ATOMS: atom_id res chain seq x y z
N GLY A 1 -15.53 -1.44 -9.47
CA GLY A 1 -15.90 -2.51 -10.43
C GLY A 1 -15.02 -3.73 -10.21
N GLN A 2 -15.36 -4.89 -10.79
CA GLN A 2 -14.52 -6.10 -10.68
C GLN A 2 -14.57 -6.95 -11.94
N THR A 3 -13.48 -7.69 -12.21
CA THR A 3 -13.37 -8.64 -13.32
C THR A 3 -12.44 -9.81 -12.93
N PHE A 4 -12.39 -10.85 -13.76
CA PHE A 4 -11.53 -12.01 -13.54
C PHE A 4 -10.76 -12.34 -14.81
N ASP A 5 -9.51 -12.79 -14.67
CA ASP A 5 -8.82 -13.41 -15.80
C ASP A 5 -9.35 -14.82 -16.10
N SER A 6 -8.75 -15.49 -17.07
CA SER A 6 -9.14 -16.85 -17.49
C SER A 6 -8.92 -17.93 -16.43
N TRP A 7 -8.19 -17.64 -15.35
CA TRP A 7 -7.83 -18.59 -14.31
C TRP A 7 -8.50 -18.29 -12.96
N GLY A 8 -9.32 -17.23 -12.91
CA GLY A 8 -10.06 -16.82 -11.72
C GLY A 8 -9.30 -15.85 -10.81
N HIS A 9 -8.21 -15.23 -11.28
CA HIS A 9 -7.57 -14.13 -10.55
C HIS A 9 -8.47 -12.91 -10.57
N HIS A 10 -8.67 -12.29 -9.40
CA HIS A 10 -9.67 -11.26 -9.20
C HIS A 10 -9.04 -9.86 -9.29
N PHE A 11 -9.56 -9.04 -10.20
CA PHE A 11 -9.13 -7.67 -10.41
C PHE A 11 -10.22 -6.68 -10.04
N GLN A 12 -9.82 -5.56 -9.42
CA GLN A 12 -10.74 -4.57 -8.88
C GLN A 12 -10.33 -3.16 -9.28
N THR A 13 -11.31 -2.26 -9.29
CA THR A 13 -11.14 -0.84 -9.59
C THR A 13 -11.96 0.02 -8.62
N ASN A 14 -11.43 1.18 -8.24
CA ASN A 14 -12.15 2.25 -7.55
C ASN A 14 -11.81 3.60 -8.21
N ASN A 15 -12.55 4.66 -7.86
CA ASN A 15 -12.47 5.96 -8.52
C ASN A 15 -11.04 6.49 -8.72
N ALA A 16 -10.20 6.40 -7.69
CA ALA A 16 -8.84 6.95 -7.68
C ALA A 16 -7.76 5.96 -8.16
N THR A 17 -8.08 4.66 -8.26
CA THR A 17 -7.11 3.63 -8.61
C THR A 17 -7.75 2.59 -9.52
N HIS A 18 -7.34 2.63 -10.78
CA HIS A 18 -8.04 1.93 -11.84
C HIS A 18 -7.85 0.41 -11.83
N LEU A 19 -6.77 -0.11 -11.22
CA LEU A 19 -6.46 -1.53 -11.31
C LEU A 19 -5.70 -2.08 -10.10
N HIS A 20 -6.32 -3.04 -9.43
CA HIS A 20 -5.74 -3.84 -8.34
C HIS A 20 -5.91 -5.31 -8.61
N HIS A 21 -4.98 -6.13 -8.09
CA HIS A 21 -5.13 -7.57 -7.98
C HIS A 21 -5.43 -7.94 -6.51
N ALA A 22 -6.48 -8.72 -6.27
CA ALA A 22 -6.74 -9.31 -4.97
C ALA A 22 -5.90 -10.59 -4.81
N VAL A 23 -4.76 -10.47 -4.13
CA VAL A 23 -3.69 -11.47 -4.09
C VAL A 23 -3.92 -12.55 -3.03
N MET A 24 -4.38 -12.16 -1.84
CA MET A 24 -4.56 -13.08 -0.72
C MET A 24 -5.97 -12.98 -0.13
N GLY A 25 -6.65 -14.13 -0.06
CA GLY A 25 -7.98 -14.24 0.55
C GLY A 25 -7.97 -14.07 2.07
N ALA A 26 -9.05 -13.50 2.61
CA ALA A 26 -9.19 -13.24 4.04
C ALA A 26 -9.08 -14.50 4.91
N SER A 27 -9.47 -15.67 4.40
CA SER A 27 -9.31 -16.95 5.11
C SER A 27 -7.85 -17.22 5.43
N TYR A 28 -6.96 -17.04 4.46
CA TYR A 28 -5.52 -17.24 4.63
C TYR A 28 -4.89 -16.21 5.54
N MET A 29 -5.33 -14.95 5.46
CA MET A 29 -4.82 -13.87 6.31
C MET A 29 -5.12 -14.09 7.80
N LYS A 30 -6.20 -14.80 8.12
CA LYS A 30 -6.66 -15.08 9.49
C LYS A 30 -6.08 -16.35 10.11
N ARG A 31 -5.23 -17.09 9.41
CA ARG A 31 -4.77 -18.40 9.86
C ARG A 31 -3.68 -18.34 10.93
N ASN A 32 -2.92 -17.25 10.97
CA ASN A 32 -1.84 -17.05 11.92
C ASN A 32 -1.99 -15.66 12.54
N ASP A 33 -2.48 -15.60 13.79
CA ASP A 33 -2.73 -14.36 14.53
C ASP A 33 -1.43 -13.58 14.85
N ASP A 34 -0.29 -14.28 14.86
CA ASP A 34 1.02 -13.66 15.11
C ASP A 34 1.56 -12.93 13.87
N LEU A 35 1.04 -13.25 12.68
CA LEU A 35 1.49 -12.67 11.42
C LEU A 35 0.66 -11.43 11.06
N LEU A 36 1.28 -10.26 11.11
CA LEU A 36 0.65 -9.02 10.66
C LEU A 36 0.77 -8.86 9.15
N ILE A 37 -0.34 -8.99 8.43
CA ILE A 37 -0.40 -8.79 6.98
C ILE A 37 -1.00 -7.41 6.69
N PRO A 38 -0.29 -6.49 5.98
CA PRO A 38 -0.78 -5.13 5.72
C PRO A 38 -2.08 -5.09 4.94
N GLY A 39 -2.29 -6.03 4.00
CA GLY A 39 -3.49 -6.12 3.17
C GLY A 39 -3.48 -7.34 2.24
N GLY A 40 -4.62 -7.61 1.60
CA GLY A 40 -4.78 -8.72 0.65
C GLY A 40 -4.79 -8.28 -0.82
N GLN A 41 -4.55 -7.00 -1.10
CA GLN A 41 -4.62 -6.41 -2.43
C GLN A 41 -3.29 -5.76 -2.82
N GLN A 42 -3.00 -5.74 -4.10
CA GLN A 42 -1.85 -5.04 -4.67
C GLN A 42 -2.29 -4.15 -5.82
N TYR A 43 -1.85 -2.89 -5.78
CA TYR A 43 -1.86 -2.01 -6.94
C TYR A 43 -0.78 -2.48 -7.92
N ILE A 44 -1.20 -2.93 -9.10
CA ILE A 44 -0.34 -3.55 -10.11
C ILE A 44 0.21 -2.62 -11.22
N PRO A 45 -0.32 -1.41 -11.45
CA PRO A 45 0.24 -0.54 -12.46
C PRO A 45 1.69 -0.09 -12.18
N ALA A 46 2.55 -0.16 -13.21
CA ALA A 46 4.00 0.00 -13.07
C ALA A 46 4.49 1.42 -12.73
N THR A 47 3.73 2.46 -13.10
CA THR A 47 4.16 3.87 -12.98
C THR A 47 3.56 4.61 -11.77
N GLY A 48 3.12 3.89 -10.74
CA GLY A 48 2.51 4.50 -9.55
C GLY A 48 1.06 4.99 -9.79
N ARG A 49 0.54 5.84 -8.90
CA ARG A 49 -0.83 6.39 -9.00
C ARG A 49 -0.81 7.60 -9.93
N GLY A 50 -1.73 7.66 -10.90
CA GLY A 50 -1.84 8.79 -11.84
C GLY A 50 -1.36 8.46 -13.26
N PHE A 51 -2.12 7.61 -13.95
CA PHE A 51 -1.87 7.32 -15.37
C PHE A 51 -2.29 8.50 -16.25
N ASP A 52 -1.44 8.87 -17.20
CA ASP A 52 -1.82 9.78 -18.27
C ASP A 52 -2.95 9.16 -19.09
N ILE A 53 -4.15 9.74 -19.02
CA ILE A 53 -5.25 9.45 -19.96
C ILE A 53 -5.34 10.55 -21.03
N PHE A 54 -5.87 10.21 -22.20
CA PHE A 54 -5.81 11.04 -23.40
C PHE A 54 -7.22 11.31 -23.97
N PRO A 55 -8.06 12.08 -23.26
CA PRO A 55 -9.39 12.47 -23.74
C PRO A 55 -9.32 13.36 -24.99
N ILE A 56 -10.38 13.30 -25.80
CA ILE A 56 -10.54 14.13 -27.02
C ILE A 56 -11.82 14.97 -26.99
N THR A 57 -12.43 15.11 -25.81
CA THR A 57 -13.70 15.82 -25.60
C THR A 57 -13.58 17.28 -26.01
N THR A 58 -14.53 17.76 -26.82
CA THR A 58 -14.59 19.16 -27.25
C THR A 58 -15.55 19.95 -26.35
N ASN A 59 -15.14 21.14 -25.88
CA ASN A 59 -15.92 22.04 -25.01
C ASN A 59 -16.42 21.38 -23.69
N PRO A 60 -15.53 20.94 -22.80
CA PRO A 60 -15.91 20.35 -21.52
C PRO A 60 -16.32 21.43 -20.50
N THR A 61 -17.33 22.24 -20.81
CA THR A 61 -17.82 23.26 -19.87
C THR A 61 -18.86 22.63 -18.94
N HIS A 62 -18.60 22.73 -17.62
CA HIS A 62 -19.43 22.22 -16.50
C HIS A 62 -19.55 20.68 -16.36
N GLN A 63 -18.83 19.92 -17.20
CA GLN A 63 -18.98 18.45 -17.31
C GLN A 63 -17.79 17.66 -16.73
N LEU A 64 -16.70 18.38 -16.45
CA LEU A 64 -15.47 17.89 -15.83
C LEU A 64 -15.20 18.80 -14.63
N LEU A 65 -15.56 18.34 -13.43
CA LEU A 65 -15.18 19.01 -12.18
C LEU A 65 -13.86 18.49 -11.65
N THR A 66 -13.38 17.40 -12.27
CA THR A 66 -12.16 16.69 -11.94
C THR A 66 -11.19 16.72 -13.12
N ASP A 67 -9.93 16.45 -12.81
CA ASP A 67 -8.74 16.54 -13.65
C ASP A 67 -8.76 15.79 -14.99
N ILE A 68 -8.72 16.49 -16.14
CA ILE A 68 -8.31 15.89 -17.43
C ILE A 68 -6.98 15.13 -17.24
N GLY A 69 -6.78 14.01 -17.93
CA GLY A 69 -5.46 13.39 -18.02
C GLY A 69 -4.96 12.59 -16.83
N ALA A 70 -5.76 12.39 -15.79
CA ALA A 70 -5.66 11.20 -14.94
C ALA A 70 -7.04 10.62 -14.65
N MET A 71 -7.09 9.35 -14.27
CA MET A 71 -8.37 8.74 -13.87
C MET A 71 -8.87 9.31 -12.56
N THR A 72 -10.13 9.71 -12.55
CA THR A 72 -10.80 10.31 -11.38
C THR A 72 -12.11 9.59 -11.05
N SER A 73 -12.71 8.89 -12.02
CA SER A 73 -13.93 8.11 -11.85
C SER A 73 -13.78 6.72 -12.48
N ALA A 74 -12.61 6.10 -12.28
CA ALA A 74 -12.37 4.75 -12.75
C ALA A 74 -13.47 3.80 -12.26
N CYS A 75 -14.23 3.27 -13.21
CA CYS A 75 -15.31 2.33 -12.97
C CYS A 75 -15.35 1.33 -14.12
N GLY A 76 -16.26 0.36 -14.09
CA GLY A 76 -16.44 -0.60 -15.20
C GLY A 76 -15.13 -1.22 -15.71
N ILE A 77 -14.74 -2.36 -15.13
CA ILE A 77 -13.49 -3.05 -15.49
C ILE A 77 -13.81 -4.36 -16.20
N LEU A 78 -13.09 -4.65 -17.29
CA LEU A 78 -13.27 -5.86 -18.09
C LEU A 78 -11.93 -6.45 -18.52
N TRP A 79 -11.60 -7.65 -18.04
CA TRP A 79 -10.56 -8.48 -18.67
C TRP A 79 -11.12 -9.07 -19.97
N TYR A 80 -10.44 -8.84 -21.08
CA TYR A 80 -10.93 -9.30 -22.38
C TYR A 80 -10.74 -10.81 -22.58
N GLN A 81 -11.84 -11.49 -22.90
CA GLN A 81 -11.91 -12.94 -23.12
C GLN A 81 -12.94 -13.27 -24.21
N GLY A 82 -12.96 -12.45 -25.26
CA GLY A 82 -14.03 -12.45 -26.25
C GLY A 82 -13.62 -12.90 -27.63
N ASP A 83 -12.53 -13.65 -27.85
CA ASP A 83 -12.13 -14.33 -29.10
C ASP A 83 -12.21 -13.63 -30.49
N LEU A 84 -12.67 -12.37 -30.58
CA LEU A 84 -12.91 -11.62 -31.81
C LEU A 84 -11.77 -10.63 -32.11
N PHE A 85 -11.19 -10.04 -31.08
CA PHE A 85 -10.08 -9.10 -31.22
C PHE A 85 -8.78 -9.85 -31.47
N SER A 86 -7.78 -9.15 -32.02
CA SER A 86 -6.49 -9.77 -32.31
C SER A 86 -5.73 -10.19 -31.04
N PRO A 87 -4.76 -11.11 -31.13
CA PRO A 87 -3.98 -11.58 -29.98
C PRO A 87 -3.27 -10.49 -29.15
N ARG A 88 -3.15 -9.27 -29.70
CA ARG A 88 -2.70 -8.09 -28.96
C ARG A 88 -3.57 -7.82 -27.71
N TYR A 89 -4.80 -8.32 -27.67
CA TYR A 89 -5.75 -8.12 -26.59
C TYR A 89 -5.86 -9.30 -25.60
N ASP A 90 -5.04 -10.35 -25.74
CA ASP A 90 -5.18 -11.62 -24.97
C ASP A 90 -4.91 -11.48 -23.46
N ARG A 91 -4.39 -10.34 -23.01
CA ARG A 91 -4.19 -10.01 -21.59
C ARG A 91 -4.41 -8.51 -21.38
N VAL A 92 -5.54 -8.03 -21.88
CA VAL A 92 -5.91 -6.62 -21.76
C VAL A 92 -7.07 -6.44 -20.81
N VAL A 93 -6.91 -5.46 -19.91
CA VAL A 93 -7.97 -4.98 -19.04
C VAL A 93 -8.43 -3.63 -19.56
N PHE A 94 -9.73 -3.50 -19.78
CA PHE A 94 -10.38 -2.25 -20.11
C PHE A 94 -10.98 -1.63 -18.86
N THR A 95 -10.85 -0.32 -18.70
CA THR A 95 -11.45 0.41 -17.58
C THR A 95 -12.22 1.61 -18.10
N ALA A 96 -13.46 1.76 -17.67
CA ALA A 96 -14.29 2.91 -18.01
C ALA A 96 -13.82 4.15 -17.23
N GLU A 97 -13.83 5.29 -17.91
CA GLU A 97 -13.67 6.59 -17.29
C GLU A 97 -14.75 7.54 -17.84
N PRO A 98 -15.93 7.59 -17.18
CA PRO A 98 -17.07 8.39 -17.62
C PRO A 98 -16.82 9.88 -17.55
N VAL A 99 -16.03 10.37 -16.58
CA VAL A 99 -15.69 11.79 -16.46
C VAL A 99 -15.05 12.23 -17.77
N HIS A 100 -14.01 11.53 -18.21
CA HIS A 100 -13.23 11.89 -19.40
C HIS A 100 -13.76 11.31 -20.71
N ASN A 101 -14.98 10.76 -20.69
CA ASN A 101 -15.66 10.25 -21.88
C ASN A 101 -14.83 9.20 -22.64
N LEU A 102 -14.16 8.29 -21.91
CA LEU A 102 -13.21 7.33 -22.51
C LEU A 102 -13.23 5.94 -21.85
N ILE A 103 -12.59 4.99 -22.54
CA ILE A 103 -12.26 3.67 -22.03
C ILE A 103 -10.75 3.49 -22.18
N HIS A 104 -10.10 3.30 -21.04
CA HIS A 104 -8.68 3.02 -20.93
C HIS A 104 -8.39 1.53 -21.15
N ALA A 105 -7.16 1.20 -21.57
CA ALA A 105 -6.73 -0.17 -21.82
C ALA A 105 -5.30 -0.44 -21.33
N ASP A 106 -5.17 -1.41 -20.43
CA ASP A 106 -3.92 -1.89 -19.86
C ASP A 106 -3.53 -3.24 -20.44
N THR A 107 -2.26 -3.43 -20.76
CA THR A 107 -1.65 -4.76 -20.94
C THR A 107 -1.19 -5.31 -19.60
N ILE A 108 -1.46 -6.59 -19.33
CA ILE A 108 -1.11 -7.26 -18.07
C ILE A 108 -0.03 -8.32 -18.31
N ARG A 109 0.97 -8.35 -17.43
CA ARG A 109 2.04 -9.35 -17.42
C ARG A 109 2.18 -9.99 -16.05
N ASP A 110 2.67 -11.23 -16.02
CA ASP A 110 2.96 -11.92 -14.77
C ASP A 110 4.20 -11.31 -14.08
N LYS A 111 4.11 -11.15 -12.76
CA LYS A 111 5.22 -10.72 -11.89
C LYS A 111 5.17 -11.55 -10.60
N GLY A 112 5.91 -12.65 -10.55
CA GLY A 112 5.84 -13.59 -9.43
C GLY A 112 4.43 -14.14 -9.20
N SER A 113 3.97 -14.09 -7.96
CA SER A 113 2.62 -14.43 -7.51
C SER A 113 1.54 -13.47 -8.02
N THR A 114 1.90 -12.28 -8.50
CA THR A 114 0.98 -11.22 -8.89
C THR A 114 1.18 -10.80 -10.36
N PHE A 115 0.78 -9.57 -10.69
CA PHE A 115 0.84 -8.98 -12.01
C PHE A 115 1.49 -7.60 -12.00
N GLU A 116 1.82 -7.13 -13.19
CA GLU A 116 2.19 -5.74 -13.47
C GLU A 116 1.42 -5.28 -14.72
N SER A 117 0.95 -4.03 -14.72
CA SER A 117 0.25 -3.42 -15.88
C SER A 117 1.02 -2.27 -16.52
N ALA A 118 0.76 -2.07 -17.81
CA ALA A 118 1.25 -0.94 -18.60
C ALA A 118 0.27 -0.58 -19.72
N ASN A 119 0.25 0.69 -20.13
CA ASN A 119 -0.60 1.18 -21.22
C ASN A 119 -0.52 0.32 -22.49
N LEU A 120 -1.69 -0.09 -23.00
CA LEU A 120 -1.76 -0.75 -24.30
C LEU A 120 -1.40 0.20 -25.45
N LEU A 121 -1.79 1.48 -25.32
CA LEU A 121 -1.61 2.53 -26.33
C LEU A 121 -0.91 3.75 -25.71
N THR A 122 0.07 4.30 -26.42
CA THR A 122 0.80 5.51 -25.98
C THR A 122 0.16 6.75 -26.61
N GLY A 123 -0.15 7.76 -25.79
CA GLY A 123 -0.63 9.06 -26.28
C GLY A 123 -2.08 9.08 -26.77
N ARG A 124 -2.85 8.02 -26.54
CA ARG A 124 -4.25 7.88 -26.96
C ARG A 124 -4.97 6.78 -26.19
N GLU A 125 -6.29 6.85 -26.16
CA GLU A 125 -7.14 5.83 -25.56
C GLU A 125 -7.64 4.77 -26.54
N PHE A 126 -8.12 3.66 -25.99
CA PHE A 126 -8.80 2.62 -26.76
C PHE A 126 -10.10 3.14 -27.37
N LEU A 127 -10.90 3.85 -26.58
CA LEU A 127 -12.09 4.57 -27.02
C LEU A 127 -12.13 5.92 -26.31
N ALA A 128 -12.27 7.00 -27.06
CA ALA A 128 -12.53 8.34 -26.51
C ALA A 128 -13.56 9.06 -27.40
N SER A 129 -14.40 9.89 -26.78
CA SER A 129 -15.50 10.59 -27.47
C SER A 129 -15.26 12.10 -27.52
N THR A 130 -15.70 12.74 -28.60
CA THR A 130 -15.83 14.20 -28.67
C THR A 130 -17.15 14.69 -28.06
N ASP A 131 -18.15 13.81 -27.96
CA ASP A 131 -19.43 14.05 -27.28
C ASP A 131 -19.23 13.98 -25.76
N SER A 132 -19.41 15.12 -25.10
CA SER A 132 -19.17 15.28 -23.68
C SER A 132 -20.25 14.69 -22.77
N TRP A 133 -21.35 14.16 -23.35
CA TRP A 133 -22.36 13.40 -22.63
C TRP A 133 -22.13 11.89 -22.70
N PHE A 134 -21.12 11.42 -23.44
CA PHE A 134 -20.75 10.00 -23.47
C PHE A 134 -20.15 9.58 -22.13
N ARG A 135 -20.85 8.76 -21.35
CA ARG A 135 -20.47 8.33 -20.00
C ARG A 135 -20.38 6.80 -19.93
N PRO A 136 -19.27 6.19 -20.39
CA PRO A 136 -19.08 4.75 -20.27
C PRO A 136 -18.98 4.36 -18.79
N VAL A 137 -19.81 3.42 -18.35
CA VAL A 137 -19.86 2.99 -16.94
C VAL A 137 -19.60 1.51 -16.75
N ASN A 138 -19.75 0.70 -17.80
CA ASN A 138 -19.41 -0.71 -17.75
C ASN A 138 -19.23 -1.32 -19.14
N GLN A 139 -18.57 -2.47 -19.21
CA GLN A 139 -18.41 -3.24 -20.45
C GLN A 139 -18.69 -4.73 -20.22
N TYR A 140 -19.16 -5.41 -21.27
CA TYR A 140 -19.39 -6.85 -21.30
C TYR A 140 -18.87 -7.45 -22.59
N ILE A 141 -18.51 -8.73 -22.55
CA ILE A 141 -18.20 -9.51 -23.76
C ILE A 141 -19.49 -10.11 -24.29
N GLY A 142 -19.73 -9.96 -25.59
CA GLY A 142 -20.88 -10.57 -26.26
C GLY A 142 -20.62 -12.00 -26.76
N PRO A 143 -21.68 -12.70 -27.17
CA PRO A 143 -21.62 -14.05 -27.75
C PRO A 143 -20.87 -14.11 -29.09
N ASP A 144 -20.71 -12.97 -29.75
CA ASP A 144 -19.92 -12.77 -30.97
C ASP A 144 -18.50 -12.29 -30.69
N GLY A 145 -18.17 -12.10 -29.41
CA GLY A 145 -16.84 -11.71 -28.98
C GLY A 145 -16.54 -10.21 -28.97
N ALA A 146 -17.51 -9.40 -29.39
CA ALA A 146 -17.41 -7.95 -29.34
C ALA A 146 -17.48 -7.43 -27.90
N ILE A 147 -16.97 -6.22 -27.67
CA ILE A 147 -17.11 -5.52 -26.39
C ILE A 147 -18.36 -4.65 -26.47
N TYR A 148 -19.29 -4.84 -25.53
CA TYR A 148 -20.51 -4.06 -25.38
C TYR A 148 -20.32 -3.05 -24.26
N VAL A 149 -20.38 -1.77 -24.59
CA VAL A 149 -20.20 -0.67 -23.63
C VAL A 149 -21.56 -0.10 -23.24
N LEU A 150 -21.80 -0.04 -21.94
CA LEU A 150 -22.92 0.70 -21.37
C LEU A 150 -22.53 2.16 -21.21
N ASP A 151 -23.23 3.03 -21.92
CA ASP A 151 -23.16 4.48 -21.78
C ASP A 151 -24.50 4.97 -21.25
N TYR A 152 -24.55 5.46 -20.02
CA TYR A 152 -25.81 5.95 -19.44
C TYR A 152 -26.15 7.40 -19.83
N TYR A 153 -25.31 8.02 -20.67
CA TYR A 153 -25.53 9.26 -21.42
C TYR A 153 -26.06 10.45 -20.61
N ARG A 154 -25.20 11.08 -19.81
CA ARG A 154 -25.57 12.22 -18.96
C ARG A 154 -24.65 13.42 -19.13
N LYS A 155 -25.26 14.61 -19.03
CA LYS A 155 -24.52 15.88 -18.99
C LYS A 155 -23.67 15.99 -17.72
N ILE A 156 -24.31 15.90 -16.55
CA ILE A 156 -23.68 15.99 -15.23
C ILE A 156 -23.80 14.64 -14.54
N ILE A 157 -22.69 14.17 -13.99
CA ILE A 157 -22.58 12.87 -13.32
C ILE A 157 -22.28 12.99 -11.83
N GLU A 158 -21.96 14.19 -11.36
CA GLU A 158 -21.58 14.45 -9.98
C GLU A 158 -22.75 14.80 -9.07
N HIS A 159 -22.55 14.48 -7.79
CA HIS A 159 -23.52 14.80 -6.74
C HIS A 159 -23.57 16.32 -6.49
N PRO A 160 -24.75 16.95 -6.28
CA PRO A 160 -24.91 18.39 -6.10
C PRO A 160 -24.01 19.02 -5.04
N GLU A 161 -23.70 18.27 -3.99
CA GLU A 161 -22.81 18.69 -2.88
C GLU A 161 -21.39 19.07 -3.35
N TRP A 162 -20.95 18.53 -4.49
CA TRP A 162 -19.64 18.76 -5.09
C TRP A 162 -19.68 19.70 -6.30
N LEU A 163 -20.83 20.32 -6.57
CA LEU A 163 -21.05 21.24 -7.70
C LEU A 163 -20.95 22.70 -7.23
N SER A 164 -20.55 23.61 -8.12
CA SER A 164 -20.74 25.03 -7.88
C SER A 164 -22.23 25.38 -7.90
N GLN A 165 -22.62 26.42 -7.14
CA GLN A 165 -24.02 26.88 -7.11
C GLN A 165 -24.55 27.20 -8.51
N ASP A 166 -23.70 27.78 -9.39
CA ASP A 166 -24.05 28.05 -10.78
C ASP A 166 -24.42 26.79 -11.59
N VAL A 167 -23.77 25.65 -11.31
CA VAL A 167 -24.08 24.38 -11.97
C VAL A 167 -25.37 23.78 -11.41
N ILE A 168 -25.61 23.89 -10.11
CA ILE A 168 -26.87 23.47 -9.49
C ILE A 168 -28.04 24.28 -10.08
N ASP A 169 -27.84 25.59 -10.22
CA ASP A 169 -28.86 26.53 -10.69
C ASP A 169 -29.05 26.50 -12.23
N SER A 170 -28.15 25.83 -12.96
CA SER A 170 -28.24 25.70 -14.43
C SER A 170 -29.47 24.90 -14.91
N GLY A 171 -30.07 24.10 -14.04
CA GLY A 171 -31.15 23.16 -14.38
C GLY A 171 -30.68 21.88 -15.10
N ASP A 172 -29.38 21.74 -15.35
CA ASP A 172 -28.80 20.65 -16.14
C ASP A 172 -28.54 19.36 -15.36
N LEU A 173 -28.72 19.37 -14.04
CA LEU A 173 -28.32 18.27 -13.14
C LEU A 173 -28.87 16.90 -13.56
N TYR A 174 -30.10 16.87 -14.09
CA TYR A 174 -30.78 15.64 -14.50
C TYR A 174 -30.91 15.49 -16.02
N ALA A 175 -30.19 16.32 -16.80
CA ALA A 175 -30.19 16.25 -18.24
C ALA A 175 -29.61 14.91 -18.73
N GLY A 176 -30.39 14.17 -19.53
CA GLY A 176 -30.06 12.82 -20.01
C GLY A 176 -30.49 11.68 -19.06
N SER A 177 -31.22 11.97 -17.98
CA SER A 177 -31.69 10.92 -17.05
C SER A 177 -32.66 9.90 -17.66
N ASP A 178 -33.26 10.21 -18.80
CA ASP A 178 -34.13 9.36 -19.61
C ASP A 178 -33.42 8.75 -20.84
N GLN A 179 -32.09 8.92 -20.95
CA GLN A 179 -31.30 8.46 -22.08
C GLN A 179 -30.29 7.37 -21.68
N GLY A 180 -29.76 6.70 -22.70
CA GLY A 180 -28.74 5.67 -22.55
C GLY A 180 -28.42 5.05 -23.92
N ARG A 181 -27.21 4.52 -24.06
CA ARG A 181 -26.69 3.92 -25.29
C ARG A 181 -25.96 2.61 -24.95
N ILE A 182 -26.08 1.65 -25.85
CA ILE A 182 -25.26 0.44 -25.84
C ILE A 182 -24.44 0.46 -27.12
N TYR A 183 -23.12 0.58 -26.97
CA TYR A 183 -22.20 0.48 -28.10
C TYR A 183 -21.69 -0.94 -28.23
N ARG A 184 -21.63 -1.46 -29.47
CA ARG A 184 -20.92 -2.69 -29.80
C ARG A 184 -19.60 -2.33 -30.48
N ILE A 185 -18.49 -2.64 -29.84
CA ILE A 185 -17.14 -2.38 -30.32
C ILE A 185 -16.57 -3.67 -30.92
N SER A 186 -16.23 -3.63 -32.20
CA SER A 186 -15.68 -4.77 -32.95
C SER A 186 -14.60 -4.30 -33.94
N PRO A 187 -13.68 -5.18 -34.37
CA PRO A 187 -12.71 -4.86 -35.41
C PRO A 187 -13.36 -4.36 -36.70
N SER A 188 -12.69 -3.46 -37.42
CA SER A 188 -13.14 -2.97 -38.72
C SER A 188 -13.34 -4.13 -39.70
N GLY A 189 -14.47 -4.12 -40.41
CA GLY A 189 -14.86 -5.20 -41.33
C GLY A 189 -15.67 -6.34 -40.69
N THR A 190 -15.92 -6.29 -39.37
CA THR A 190 -16.84 -7.24 -38.72
C THR A 190 -18.26 -7.07 -39.29
N PRO A 191 -18.93 -8.15 -39.72
CA PRO A 191 -20.31 -8.07 -40.21
C PRO A 191 -21.32 -7.52 -39.19
N PRO A 192 -22.48 -7.01 -39.64
CA PRO A 192 -23.57 -6.65 -38.74
C PRO A 192 -24.03 -7.83 -37.89
N VAL A 193 -24.60 -7.52 -36.72
CA VAL A 193 -25.17 -8.50 -35.79
C VAL A 193 -26.21 -9.36 -36.51
N ASN A 194 -25.96 -10.67 -36.57
CA ASN A 194 -26.84 -11.66 -37.22
C ASN A 194 -27.05 -12.93 -36.38
N PHE A 195 -26.61 -12.91 -35.12
CA PHE A 195 -26.58 -14.08 -34.23
C PHE A 195 -27.71 -14.07 -33.20
N VAL A 196 -28.40 -12.95 -32.96
CA VAL A 196 -29.34 -12.78 -31.84
C VAL A 196 -30.44 -13.85 -31.87
N ASP A 197 -31.05 -14.06 -33.05
CA ASP A 197 -32.10 -15.07 -33.24
C ASP A 197 -31.58 -16.52 -33.21
N ARG A 198 -30.27 -16.71 -33.08
CA ARG A 198 -29.60 -18.03 -33.06
C ARG A 198 -29.09 -18.42 -31.66
N ILE A 199 -29.25 -17.55 -30.67
CA ILE A 199 -28.89 -17.86 -29.28
C ILE A 199 -30.05 -18.61 -28.63
N ASP A 200 -29.90 -19.93 -28.49
CA ASP A 200 -30.89 -20.78 -27.81
C ASP A 200 -30.24 -21.72 -26.78
N MET A 201 -29.35 -21.19 -25.94
CA MET A 201 -28.65 -22.01 -24.93
C MET A 201 -29.59 -22.65 -23.91
N GLY A 202 -30.73 -22.03 -23.63
CA GLY A 202 -31.71 -22.54 -22.66
C GLY A 202 -32.32 -23.88 -23.06
N ASN A 203 -32.40 -24.16 -24.37
CA ASN A 203 -32.91 -25.44 -24.90
C ASN A 203 -31.79 -26.37 -25.40
N MET A 204 -30.51 -26.00 -25.24
CA MET A 204 -29.40 -26.87 -25.62
C MET A 204 -29.33 -28.10 -24.70
N GLY A 205 -29.11 -29.27 -25.28
CA GLY A 205 -28.83 -30.49 -24.53
C GLY A 205 -27.51 -30.40 -23.75
N ILE A 206 -27.40 -31.20 -22.68
CA ILE A 206 -26.25 -31.19 -21.75
C ILE A 206 -24.91 -31.40 -22.46
N ASP A 207 -24.85 -32.30 -23.45
CA ASP A 207 -23.61 -32.57 -24.19
C ASP A 207 -23.07 -31.31 -24.91
N LEU A 208 -23.97 -30.54 -25.52
CA LEU A 208 -23.61 -29.29 -26.19
C LEU A 208 -23.21 -28.22 -25.17
N LEU A 209 -23.90 -28.13 -24.03
CA LEU A 209 -23.51 -27.19 -22.96
C LEU A 209 -22.13 -27.53 -22.39
N ILE A 210 -21.83 -28.82 -22.18
CA ILE A 210 -20.50 -29.27 -21.72
C ILE A 210 -19.43 -28.91 -22.75
N GLU A 211 -19.69 -29.10 -24.05
CA GLU A 211 -18.78 -28.67 -25.12
C GLU A 211 -18.48 -27.16 -25.04
N LYS A 212 -19.49 -26.33 -24.72
CA LYS A 212 -19.30 -24.88 -24.60
C LYS A 212 -18.40 -24.45 -23.44
N LEU A 213 -18.14 -25.30 -22.44
CA LEU A 213 -17.14 -25.02 -21.40
C LEU A 213 -15.73 -24.84 -21.99
N ALA A 214 -15.45 -25.42 -23.17
CA ALA A 214 -14.16 -25.30 -23.86
C ALA A 214 -14.07 -24.12 -24.84
N SER A 215 -15.12 -23.31 -25.01
CA SER A 215 -15.12 -22.17 -25.93
C SER A 215 -14.02 -21.15 -25.57
N GLU A 216 -13.37 -20.50 -26.53
CA GLU A 216 -12.42 -19.40 -26.24
C GLU A 216 -13.12 -18.11 -25.79
N ASN A 217 -14.40 -17.96 -26.15
CA ASN A 217 -15.23 -16.86 -25.72
C ASN A 217 -15.87 -17.13 -24.34
N SER A 218 -15.52 -16.30 -23.37
CA SER A 218 -16.03 -16.37 -21.99
C SER A 218 -17.55 -16.31 -21.88
N TRP A 219 -18.24 -15.63 -22.80
CA TRP A 219 -19.70 -15.54 -22.79
C TRP A 219 -20.32 -16.94 -22.88
N TRP A 220 -19.88 -17.75 -23.85
CA TRP A 220 -20.38 -19.12 -24.02
C TRP A 220 -19.99 -20.02 -22.85
N ARG A 221 -18.73 -19.94 -22.38
CA ARG A 221 -18.26 -20.76 -21.24
C ARG A 221 -19.06 -20.51 -19.97
N THR A 222 -19.19 -19.24 -19.57
CA THR A 222 -19.82 -18.86 -18.31
C THR A 222 -21.34 -19.09 -18.33
N HIS A 223 -22.00 -18.86 -19.46
CA HIS A 223 -23.43 -19.16 -19.61
C HIS A 223 -23.68 -20.67 -19.59
N ALA A 224 -22.85 -21.46 -20.26
CA ALA A 224 -22.95 -22.92 -20.21
C ALA A 224 -22.74 -23.45 -18.79
N GLN A 225 -21.71 -22.97 -18.08
CA GLN A 225 -21.46 -23.35 -16.69
C GLN A 225 -22.65 -23.00 -15.80
N ARG A 226 -23.23 -21.79 -15.91
CA ARG A 226 -24.42 -21.39 -15.15
C ARG A 226 -25.61 -22.31 -15.44
N LEU A 227 -25.93 -22.58 -16.71
CA LEU A 227 -27.06 -23.44 -17.08
C LEU A 227 -26.87 -24.88 -16.60
N LEU A 228 -25.65 -25.42 -16.68
CA LEU A 228 -25.32 -26.72 -16.12
C LEU A 228 -25.40 -26.71 -14.58
N MET A 229 -25.03 -25.60 -13.94
CA MET A 229 -25.16 -25.41 -12.49
C MET A 229 -26.62 -25.37 -12.05
N ASP A 230 -27.50 -24.75 -12.82
CA ASP A 230 -28.95 -24.66 -12.53
C ASP A 230 -29.69 -25.98 -12.82
N SER A 231 -29.19 -26.82 -13.74
CA SER A 231 -29.83 -28.08 -14.12
C SER A 231 -29.74 -29.15 -13.02
N ALA A 232 -30.84 -29.89 -12.80
CA ALA A 232 -30.90 -31.01 -11.85
C ALA A 232 -30.59 -32.39 -12.48
N ASP A 233 -30.14 -32.42 -13.74
CA ASP A 233 -29.90 -33.67 -14.45
C ASP A 233 -28.70 -34.45 -13.84
N PRO A 234 -28.91 -35.69 -13.38
CA PRO A 234 -27.86 -36.48 -12.74
C PRO A 234 -26.74 -36.92 -13.70
N GLU A 235 -26.97 -36.91 -15.02
CA GLU A 235 -25.96 -37.29 -16.02
C GLU A 235 -24.84 -36.24 -16.17
N ILE A 236 -25.00 -35.05 -15.59
CA ILE A 236 -24.00 -33.97 -15.68
C ILE A 236 -22.68 -34.39 -15.05
N ILE A 237 -22.68 -34.96 -13.85
CA ILE A 237 -21.46 -35.37 -13.14
C ILE A 237 -20.63 -36.39 -13.95
N PRO A 238 -21.18 -37.55 -14.36
CA PRO A 238 -20.39 -38.53 -15.11
C PRO A 238 -19.92 -38.01 -16.46
N LYS A 239 -20.69 -37.14 -17.14
CA LYS A 239 -20.27 -36.51 -18.40
C LYS A 239 -19.17 -35.47 -18.19
N LEU A 240 -19.19 -34.72 -17.09
CA LEU A 240 -18.12 -33.79 -16.74
C LEU A 240 -16.82 -34.50 -16.41
N ASP A 241 -16.87 -35.62 -15.69
CA ASP A 241 -15.69 -36.46 -15.42
C ASP A 241 -15.02 -36.89 -16.73
N GLU A 242 -15.80 -37.42 -17.67
CA GLU A 242 -15.32 -37.83 -18.99
C GLU A 242 -14.75 -36.63 -19.78
N PHE A 243 -15.47 -35.51 -19.78
CA PHE A 243 -15.08 -34.31 -20.50
C PHE A 243 -13.75 -33.75 -20.00
N ILE A 244 -13.57 -33.58 -18.68
CA ILE A 244 -12.35 -33.01 -18.10
C ILE A 244 -11.12 -33.86 -18.44
N LEU A 245 -11.26 -35.18 -18.40
CA LEU A 245 -10.17 -36.12 -18.69
C LEU A 245 -9.81 -36.19 -20.18
N LYS A 246 -10.73 -35.87 -21.09
CA LYS A 246 -10.53 -35.99 -22.55
C LYS A 246 -10.29 -34.66 -23.25
N THR A 247 -10.84 -33.56 -22.73
CA THR A 247 -10.77 -32.27 -23.40
C THR A 247 -9.34 -31.77 -23.48
N LYS A 248 -9.00 -31.12 -24.60
CA LYS A 248 -7.70 -30.47 -24.78
C LYS A 248 -7.71 -29.01 -24.34
N SER A 249 -8.90 -28.42 -24.11
CA SER A 249 -9.03 -27.03 -23.69
C SER A 249 -8.69 -26.89 -22.20
N PRO A 250 -7.63 -26.15 -21.83
CA PRO A 250 -7.32 -25.88 -20.43
C PRO A 250 -8.44 -25.14 -19.70
N LEU A 251 -9.11 -24.21 -20.38
CA LEU A 251 -10.26 -23.49 -19.83
C LEU A 251 -11.45 -24.42 -19.63
N GLY A 252 -11.70 -25.33 -20.57
CA GLY A 252 -12.69 -26.39 -20.40
C GLY A 252 -12.45 -27.22 -19.14
N LYS A 253 -11.19 -27.63 -18.88
CA LYS A 253 -10.82 -28.33 -17.64
C LYS A 253 -11.09 -27.50 -16.39
N ALA A 254 -10.66 -26.24 -16.37
CA ALA A 254 -10.85 -25.35 -15.22
C ALA A 254 -12.34 -25.10 -14.91
N HIS A 255 -13.15 -24.79 -15.92
CA HIS A 255 -14.59 -24.61 -15.75
C HIS A 255 -15.30 -25.92 -15.34
N GLY A 256 -14.91 -27.05 -15.94
CA GLY A 256 -15.44 -28.37 -15.57
C GLY A 256 -15.13 -28.72 -14.11
N LEU A 257 -13.90 -28.46 -13.65
CA LEU A 257 -13.47 -28.67 -12.27
C LEU A 257 -14.34 -27.90 -11.26
N TRP A 258 -14.51 -26.59 -11.45
CA TRP A 258 -15.35 -25.78 -10.54
C TRP A 258 -16.83 -26.15 -10.62
N LEU A 259 -17.32 -26.59 -11.77
CA LEU A 259 -18.69 -27.07 -11.90
C LEU A 259 -18.90 -28.41 -11.19
N LEU A 260 -17.95 -29.35 -11.30
CA LEU A 260 -17.98 -30.60 -10.52
C LEU A 260 -17.95 -30.32 -9.02
N GLU A 261 -17.12 -29.37 -8.58
CA GLU A 261 -17.07 -28.94 -7.18
C GLU A 261 -18.42 -28.39 -6.72
N GLY A 262 -18.98 -27.41 -7.45
CA GLY A 262 -20.28 -26.82 -7.14
C GLY A 262 -21.43 -27.84 -7.11
N LYS A 263 -21.34 -28.90 -7.92
CA LYS A 263 -22.31 -30.01 -7.98
C LYS A 263 -22.10 -31.07 -6.90
N GLY A 264 -21.03 -30.97 -6.09
CA GLY A 264 -20.65 -32.00 -5.13
C GLY A 264 -20.18 -33.32 -5.78
N GLY A 265 -19.84 -33.29 -7.07
CA GLY A 265 -19.43 -34.46 -7.86
C GLY A 265 -17.92 -34.73 -7.85
N MET A 266 -17.12 -33.93 -7.13
CA MET A 266 -15.67 -34.03 -7.16
C MET A 266 -15.16 -35.41 -6.71
N ASN A 267 -14.21 -35.96 -7.45
CA ASN A 267 -13.59 -37.25 -7.20
C ASN A 267 -12.05 -37.21 -7.29
N GLU A 268 -11.41 -38.20 -6.66
CA GLU A 268 -9.96 -38.30 -6.56
C GLU A 268 -9.27 -38.41 -7.93
N ALA A 269 -9.83 -39.18 -8.86
CA ALA A 269 -9.19 -39.46 -10.14
C ALA A 269 -9.06 -38.20 -11.00
N VAL A 270 -10.11 -37.38 -11.05
CA VAL A 270 -10.09 -36.09 -11.76
C VAL A 270 -9.09 -35.14 -11.12
N LEU A 271 -9.11 -34.96 -9.80
CA LEU A 271 -8.15 -34.07 -9.12
C LEU A 271 -6.70 -34.51 -9.35
N MET A 272 -6.41 -35.81 -9.21
CA MET A 272 -5.07 -36.35 -9.43
C MET A 272 -4.57 -36.16 -10.87
N ALA A 273 -5.47 -36.20 -11.84
CA ALA A 273 -5.14 -35.89 -13.24
C ALA A 273 -4.85 -34.39 -13.42
N MET A 274 -5.71 -33.52 -12.88
CA MET A 274 -5.60 -32.07 -13.09
C MET A 274 -4.43 -31.44 -12.33
N LEU A 275 -4.01 -32.00 -11.19
CA LEU A 275 -2.78 -31.60 -10.50
C LEU A 275 -1.51 -31.87 -11.33
N LYS A 276 -1.60 -32.67 -12.40
CA LYS A 276 -0.49 -33.02 -13.31
C LYS A 276 -0.66 -32.42 -14.71
N ASP A 277 -1.64 -31.54 -14.91
CA ASP A 277 -1.94 -30.98 -16.22
C ASP A 277 -0.79 -30.12 -16.75
N GLU A 278 -0.62 -30.05 -18.07
CA GLU A 278 0.41 -29.23 -18.71
C GLU A 278 0.15 -27.72 -18.48
N ALA A 279 -1.11 -27.30 -18.41
CA ALA A 279 -1.45 -25.90 -18.24
C ALA A 279 -1.33 -25.47 -16.76
N PRO A 280 -0.52 -24.44 -16.43
CA PRO A 280 -0.30 -24.01 -15.05
C PRO A 280 -1.59 -23.53 -14.38
N GLY A 281 -2.47 -22.84 -15.11
CA GLY A 281 -3.76 -22.38 -14.57
C GLY A 281 -4.72 -23.52 -14.22
N VAL A 282 -4.62 -24.69 -14.89
CA VAL A 282 -5.38 -25.89 -14.50
C VAL A 282 -4.81 -26.46 -13.21
N ARG A 283 -3.48 -26.56 -13.08
CA ARG A 283 -2.83 -27.02 -11.85
C ARG A 283 -3.14 -26.12 -10.66
N GLU A 284 -3.09 -24.80 -10.84
CA GLU A 284 -3.44 -23.81 -9.82
C GLU A 284 -4.88 -24.01 -9.30
N ASN A 285 -5.85 -24.13 -10.22
CA ASN A 285 -7.24 -24.36 -9.86
C ASN A 285 -7.45 -25.74 -9.22
N ALA A 286 -6.75 -26.77 -9.69
CA ALA A 286 -6.78 -28.09 -9.09
C ALA A 286 -6.25 -28.09 -7.65
N ILE A 287 -5.23 -27.27 -7.33
CA ILE A 287 -4.74 -27.09 -5.96
C ILE A 287 -5.81 -26.43 -5.08
N LYS A 288 -6.46 -25.35 -5.55
CA LYS A 288 -7.55 -24.67 -4.81
C LYS A 288 -8.68 -25.64 -4.44
N ILE A 289 -9.07 -26.52 -5.36
CA ILE A 289 -10.10 -27.52 -5.08
C ILE A 289 -9.55 -28.67 -4.22
N ALA A 290 -8.31 -29.11 -4.46
CA ALA A 290 -7.67 -30.16 -3.65
C ALA A 290 -7.62 -29.78 -2.16
N GLU A 291 -7.39 -28.50 -1.84
CA GLU A 291 -7.44 -27.97 -0.47
C GLU A 291 -8.78 -28.30 0.23
N LEU A 292 -9.90 -28.15 -0.47
CA LEU A 292 -11.25 -28.43 0.05
C LEU A 292 -11.49 -29.92 0.34
N HIS A 293 -10.71 -30.82 -0.29
CA HIS A 293 -10.90 -32.27 -0.23
C HIS A 293 -9.75 -33.02 0.45
N LEU A 294 -8.80 -32.34 1.08
CA LEU A 294 -7.65 -32.99 1.74
C LEU A 294 -8.08 -34.07 2.75
N ALA A 295 -9.16 -33.82 3.51
CA ALA A 295 -9.70 -34.78 4.47
C ALA A 295 -10.38 -35.99 3.79
N ARG A 296 -10.96 -35.80 2.60
CA ARG A 296 -11.70 -36.83 1.87
C ARG A 296 -10.76 -37.71 1.03
N PHE A 297 -9.71 -37.13 0.46
CA PHE A 297 -8.75 -37.81 -0.41
C PHE A 297 -7.31 -37.59 0.10
N PRO A 298 -6.85 -38.39 1.09
CA PRO A 298 -5.52 -38.20 1.70
C PRO A 298 -4.34 -38.28 0.72
N VAL A 299 -4.50 -38.99 -0.41
CA VAL A 299 -3.46 -39.08 -1.46
C VAL A 299 -3.10 -37.72 -2.06
N LEU A 300 -3.99 -36.73 -1.97
CA LEU A 300 -3.76 -35.38 -2.48
C LEU A 300 -2.58 -34.72 -1.77
N SER A 301 -2.40 -34.96 -0.46
CA SER A 301 -1.27 -34.40 0.30
C SER A 301 0.07 -34.83 -0.29
N ASP A 302 0.24 -36.11 -0.61
CA ASP A 302 1.47 -36.64 -1.22
C ASP A 302 1.70 -36.09 -2.63
N GLN A 303 0.62 -35.87 -3.39
CA GLN A 303 0.72 -35.29 -4.73
C GLN A 303 1.09 -33.81 -4.69
N LEU A 304 0.50 -33.02 -3.78
CA LEU A 304 0.80 -31.61 -3.58
C LEU A 304 2.28 -31.41 -3.18
N LEU A 305 2.82 -32.26 -2.31
CA LEU A 305 4.23 -32.22 -1.92
C LEU A 305 5.19 -32.45 -3.10
N LYS A 306 4.77 -33.16 -4.15
CA LYS A 306 5.57 -33.36 -5.38
C LYS A 306 5.58 -32.15 -6.30
N MET A 307 4.68 -31.19 -6.09
CA MET A 307 4.53 -29.99 -6.93
C MET A 307 5.41 -28.82 -6.46
N VAL A 308 6.20 -28.98 -5.41
CA VAL A 308 7.05 -27.92 -4.83
C VAL A 308 7.96 -27.26 -5.86
N GLU A 309 8.35 -28.00 -6.89
CA GLU A 309 9.25 -27.53 -7.94
C GLU A 309 8.54 -27.01 -9.19
N ASP A 310 7.21 -26.82 -9.15
CA ASP A 310 6.44 -26.33 -10.29
C ASP A 310 7.11 -25.10 -10.92
N GLU A 311 7.16 -25.06 -12.25
CA GLU A 311 7.83 -23.98 -12.98
C GLU A 311 7.12 -22.64 -12.82
N ASN A 312 5.80 -22.64 -12.65
CA ASN A 312 5.01 -21.43 -12.60
C ASN A 312 4.90 -20.84 -11.17
N PRO A 313 5.26 -19.55 -10.96
CA PRO A 313 5.26 -18.93 -9.64
C PRO A 313 3.86 -18.84 -9.00
N LYS A 314 2.78 -18.70 -9.78
CA LYS A 314 1.41 -18.65 -9.26
C LYS A 314 0.94 -20.02 -8.76
N VAL A 315 1.35 -21.08 -9.44
CA VAL A 315 1.12 -22.46 -8.98
C VAL A 315 1.85 -22.68 -7.66
N ARG A 316 3.12 -22.25 -7.55
CA ARG A 316 3.88 -22.34 -6.30
C ARG A 316 3.27 -21.48 -5.18
N TYR A 317 2.79 -20.28 -5.47
CA TYR A 317 2.10 -19.42 -4.52
C TYR A 317 0.82 -20.06 -3.98
N GLN A 318 -0.05 -20.57 -4.86
CA GLN A 318 -1.26 -21.28 -4.44
C GLN A 318 -0.92 -22.57 -3.67
N LEU A 319 0.09 -23.33 -4.13
CA LEU A 319 0.58 -24.50 -3.41
C LEU A 319 1.04 -24.16 -2.01
N LEU A 320 1.80 -23.06 -1.85
CA LEU A 320 2.30 -22.58 -0.57
C LEU A 320 1.15 -22.25 0.39
N LEU A 321 0.10 -21.59 -0.10
CA LEU A 321 -1.12 -21.33 0.67
C LEU A 321 -1.78 -22.63 1.14
N THR A 322 -1.96 -23.59 0.24
CA THR A 322 -2.62 -24.88 0.52
C THR A 322 -1.81 -25.79 1.43
N LEU A 323 -0.49 -25.87 1.26
CA LEU A 323 0.40 -26.59 2.18
C LEU A 323 0.32 -26.02 3.60
N GLY A 324 -0.07 -24.75 3.76
CA GLY A 324 -0.34 -24.13 5.05
C GLY A 324 -1.49 -24.78 5.86
N GLU A 325 -2.36 -25.54 5.20
CA GLU A 325 -3.41 -26.36 5.85
C GLU A 325 -2.92 -27.74 6.30
N ILE A 326 -1.76 -28.20 5.81
CA ILE A 326 -1.23 -29.54 6.09
C ILE A 326 -0.20 -29.47 7.23
N ALA A 327 -0.61 -29.90 8.42
CA ALA A 327 0.20 -29.92 9.64
C ALA A 327 1.12 -31.17 9.71
N ASN A 328 2.22 -31.17 8.94
CA ASN A 328 3.29 -32.17 9.08
C ASN A 328 4.67 -31.62 8.65
N SER A 329 5.73 -32.36 9.00
CA SER A 329 7.11 -31.94 8.74
C SER A 329 7.42 -31.80 7.24
N SER A 330 6.92 -32.72 6.41
CA SER A 330 7.13 -32.69 4.95
C SER A 330 6.50 -31.46 4.29
N SER A 331 5.31 -31.05 4.75
CA SER A 331 4.67 -29.80 4.34
C SER A 331 5.50 -28.60 4.79
N SER A 332 5.99 -28.59 6.03
CA SER A 332 6.89 -27.53 6.50
C SER A 332 8.16 -27.41 5.65
N ASP A 333 8.79 -28.53 5.28
CA ASP A 333 9.97 -28.54 4.39
C ASP A 333 9.64 -28.02 2.98
N ALA A 334 8.52 -28.46 2.43
CA ALA A 334 8.01 -28.02 1.14
C ALA A 334 7.76 -26.50 1.10
N ARG A 335 7.10 -25.95 2.13
CA ARG A 335 6.83 -24.51 2.24
C ARG A 335 8.12 -23.70 2.33
N ILE A 336 9.07 -24.13 3.16
CA ILE A 336 10.38 -23.48 3.27
C ILE A 336 11.08 -23.48 1.91
N LYS A 337 11.04 -24.60 1.19
CA LYS A 337 11.68 -24.71 -0.12
C LYS A 337 11.10 -23.72 -1.15
N ILE A 338 9.79 -23.55 -1.21
CA ILE A 338 9.14 -22.53 -2.06
C ILE A 338 9.55 -21.12 -1.61
N LEU A 339 9.47 -20.85 -0.31
CA LEU A 339 9.86 -19.57 0.28
C LEU A 339 11.28 -19.14 -0.12
N LEU A 340 12.26 -20.05 0.02
CA LEU A 340 13.64 -19.75 -0.33
C LEU A 340 13.87 -19.58 -1.84
N ARG A 341 13.06 -20.25 -2.68
CA ARG A 341 13.16 -20.14 -4.14
C ARG A 341 12.65 -18.78 -4.64
N ASP A 342 11.55 -18.29 -4.07
CA ASP A 342 10.85 -17.08 -4.52
C ASP A 342 10.95 -15.92 -3.51
N ILE A 343 12.10 -15.84 -2.83
CA ILE A 343 12.35 -14.93 -1.70
C ILE A 343 12.20 -13.43 -2.03
N GLU A 344 12.24 -13.05 -3.30
CA GLU A 344 12.07 -11.64 -3.70
C GLU A 344 10.59 -11.23 -3.77
N ASP A 345 9.66 -12.18 -3.69
CA ASP A 345 8.23 -11.92 -3.71
C ASP A 345 7.66 -11.88 -2.29
N THR A 346 7.28 -10.70 -1.83
CA THR A 346 6.78 -10.51 -0.45
C THR A 346 5.47 -11.26 -0.18
N TRP A 347 4.66 -11.57 -1.19
CA TRP A 347 3.48 -12.42 -1.01
C TRP A 347 3.83 -13.87 -0.71
N ILE A 348 4.99 -14.35 -1.18
CA ILE A 348 5.51 -15.67 -0.80
C ILE A 348 5.86 -15.68 0.69
N HIS A 349 6.36 -14.58 1.25
CA HIS A 349 6.61 -14.49 2.69
C HIS A 349 5.32 -14.62 3.49
N TYR A 350 4.30 -13.81 3.15
CA TYR A 350 3.01 -13.86 3.83
C TYR A 350 2.36 -15.23 3.68
N ALA A 351 2.37 -15.83 2.47
CA ALA A 351 1.79 -17.14 2.25
C ALA A 351 2.50 -18.23 3.07
N ALA A 352 3.84 -18.22 3.10
CA ALA A 352 4.62 -19.19 3.87
C ALA A 352 4.36 -19.09 5.38
N LEU A 353 4.32 -17.85 5.90
CA LEU A 353 4.16 -17.59 7.33
C LEU A 353 2.69 -17.67 7.79
N SER A 354 1.72 -17.60 6.88
CA SER A 354 0.28 -17.69 7.19
C SER A 354 -0.20 -19.11 7.53
N ALA A 355 0.65 -20.12 7.57
CA ALA A 355 0.20 -21.47 7.88
C ALA A 355 -0.26 -21.63 9.33
N ARG A 356 -1.18 -22.57 9.58
CA ARG A 356 -1.71 -22.86 10.92
C ARG A 356 -0.64 -23.27 11.94
N GLU A 357 0.32 -24.06 11.49
CA GLU A 357 1.46 -24.48 12.29
C GLU A 357 2.76 -24.01 11.62
N ILE A 358 3.53 -23.22 12.34
CA ILE A 358 4.83 -22.74 11.87
C ILE A 358 5.92 -22.97 12.91
N ASN A 359 7.03 -23.53 12.44
CA ASN A 359 8.28 -23.58 13.17
C ASN A 359 9.18 -22.45 12.66
N LEU A 360 9.06 -21.26 13.28
CA LEU A 360 9.81 -20.07 12.89
C LEU A 360 11.32 -20.29 12.93
N ARG A 361 11.81 -21.04 13.92
CA ARG A 361 13.23 -21.43 14.03
C ARG A 361 13.70 -22.15 12.78
N LYS A 362 12.96 -23.17 12.33
CA LYS A 362 13.33 -23.94 11.13
C LYS A 362 13.35 -23.07 9.88
N VAL A 363 12.39 -22.14 9.74
CA VAL A 363 12.35 -21.18 8.63
C VAL A 363 13.59 -20.28 8.67
N TYR A 364 13.89 -19.72 9.85
CA TYR A 364 15.06 -18.90 10.09
C TYR A 364 16.37 -19.63 9.75
N GLU A 365 16.61 -20.81 10.32
CA GLU A 365 17.84 -21.59 10.10
C GLU A 365 18.04 -21.93 8.61
N SER A 366 16.95 -22.27 7.92
CA SER A 366 16.98 -22.59 6.49
C SER A 366 17.31 -21.36 5.65
N ALA A 367 16.69 -20.21 5.94
CA ALA A 367 16.96 -18.94 5.25
C ALA A 367 18.37 -18.42 5.54
N ALA A 368 18.78 -18.43 6.81
CA ALA A 368 20.11 -18.05 7.27
C ALA A 368 21.21 -18.87 6.59
N THR A 369 21.00 -20.17 6.43
CA THR A 369 21.92 -21.06 5.73
C THR A 369 21.97 -20.75 4.23
N ALA A 370 20.81 -20.59 3.58
CA ALA A 370 20.72 -20.38 2.14
C ALA A 370 21.24 -19.01 1.66
N PHE A 371 21.04 -17.97 2.48
CA PHE A 371 21.30 -16.56 2.12
C PHE A 371 22.42 -15.91 2.92
N ARG A 372 23.25 -16.69 3.61
CA ARG A 372 24.36 -16.19 4.46
C ARG A 372 25.17 -15.04 3.84
N ASN A 373 25.48 -15.12 2.55
CA ASN A 373 26.29 -14.14 1.82
C ASN A 373 25.51 -13.44 0.68
N LYS A 374 24.17 -13.43 0.74
CA LYS A 374 23.29 -12.93 -0.33
C LYS A 374 22.18 -12.07 0.27
N GLN A 375 22.54 -10.85 0.64
CA GLN A 375 21.59 -9.85 1.10
C GLN A 375 20.85 -9.23 -0.10
N SER A 376 19.54 -9.08 0.03
CA SER A 376 18.61 -8.49 -0.92
C SER A 376 17.38 -7.96 -0.19
N ASP A 377 16.63 -7.08 -0.83
CA ASP A 377 15.38 -6.52 -0.28
C ASP A 377 14.41 -7.63 0.19
N GLY A 378 14.27 -8.71 -0.59
CA GLY A 378 13.44 -9.86 -0.22
C GLY A 378 13.93 -10.56 1.05
N THR A 379 15.23 -10.84 1.13
CA THR A 379 15.80 -11.51 2.32
C THR A 379 15.71 -10.64 3.58
N GLU A 380 15.98 -9.33 3.47
CA GLU A 380 15.79 -8.37 4.57
C GLU A 380 14.34 -8.34 5.06
N ALA A 381 13.38 -8.28 4.11
CA ALA A 381 11.96 -8.29 4.41
C ALA A 381 11.53 -9.58 5.11
N LEU A 382 12.04 -10.75 4.70
CA LEU A 382 11.74 -12.01 5.38
C LEU A 382 12.25 -12.01 6.83
N PHE A 383 13.52 -11.68 7.06
CA PHE A 383 14.09 -11.72 8.41
C PHE A 383 13.43 -10.73 9.35
N LYS A 384 13.06 -9.55 8.85
CA LYS A 384 12.24 -8.60 9.58
C LYS A 384 10.87 -9.18 9.93
N LEU A 385 10.17 -9.78 8.96
CA LEU A 385 8.86 -10.39 9.19
C LEU A 385 8.92 -11.59 10.16
N LEU A 386 10.00 -12.37 10.15
CA LEU A 386 10.24 -13.43 11.14
C LEU A 386 10.40 -12.86 12.55
N GLY A 387 11.13 -11.75 12.71
CA GLY A 387 11.25 -11.03 13.97
C GLY A 387 9.91 -10.50 14.47
N GLU A 388 9.14 -9.84 13.59
CA GLU A 388 7.80 -9.33 13.91
C GLU A 388 6.86 -10.46 14.35
N THR A 389 6.81 -11.56 13.58
CA THR A 389 5.95 -12.72 13.88
C THR A 389 6.38 -13.44 15.17
N GLY A 390 7.69 -13.64 15.35
CA GLY A 390 8.22 -14.32 16.54
C GLY A 390 7.99 -13.55 17.84
N ALA A 391 8.02 -12.22 17.78
CA ALA A 391 7.74 -11.37 18.93
C ALA A 391 6.25 -11.32 19.31
N ARG A 392 5.34 -11.47 18.32
CA ARG A 392 3.89 -11.40 18.52
C ARG A 392 3.25 -12.66 19.11
N ASN A 393 3.96 -13.79 19.15
CA ASN A 393 3.48 -15.09 19.64
C ASN A 393 2.94 -15.10 21.10
N GLY A 394 3.05 -14.00 21.85
CA GLY A 394 2.49 -13.82 23.20
C GLY A 394 3.13 -14.71 24.30
N ASN A 395 3.95 -15.70 23.91
CA ASN A 395 4.63 -16.62 24.81
C ASN A 395 6.07 -16.15 25.05
N SER A 396 6.31 -15.50 26.19
CA SER A 396 7.64 -14.97 26.54
C SER A 396 8.73 -16.05 26.54
N ASN A 397 8.43 -17.30 26.88
CA ASN A 397 9.43 -18.37 26.84
C ASN A 397 9.84 -18.71 25.40
N LYS A 398 8.87 -18.84 24.48
CA LYS A 398 9.16 -19.11 23.06
C LYS A 398 9.89 -17.94 22.40
N LEU A 399 9.50 -16.70 22.72
CA LEU A 399 10.18 -15.50 22.27
C LEU A 399 11.64 -15.50 22.72
N ASN A 400 11.89 -15.76 24.01
CA ASN A 400 13.24 -15.77 24.54
C ASN A 400 14.10 -16.90 24.00
N GLN A 401 13.50 -18.07 23.78
CA GLN A 401 14.19 -19.18 23.12
C GLN A 401 14.60 -18.78 21.69
N PHE A 402 13.69 -18.19 20.92
CA PHE A 402 13.99 -17.73 19.57
C PHE A 402 15.07 -16.64 19.60
N LEU A 403 14.97 -15.66 20.51
CA LEU A 403 15.98 -14.62 20.67
C LEU A 403 17.35 -15.19 21.06
N GLU A 404 17.41 -16.15 21.97
CA GLU A 404 18.66 -16.82 22.37
C GLU A 404 19.32 -17.48 21.15
N GLU A 405 18.54 -18.22 20.35
CA GLU A 405 19.01 -18.85 19.10
C GLU A 405 19.54 -17.82 18.09
N ILE A 406 18.85 -16.69 17.92
CA ILE A 406 19.34 -15.58 17.10
C ILE A 406 20.66 -15.09 17.66
N LEU A 407 20.76 -14.78 18.96
CA LEU A 407 21.96 -14.20 19.56
C LEU A 407 23.14 -15.18 19.59
N GLU A 408 22.90 -16.49 19.52
CA GLU A 408 23.95 -17.51 19.41
C GLU A 408 24.45 -17.70 17.96
N ASP A 409 23.57 -17.76 16.95
CA ASP A 409 23.96 -18.01 15.54
C ASP A 409 24.33 -16.73 14.75
N SER A 410 23.81 -15.56 15.16
CA SER A 410 23.80 -14.35 14.31
C SER A 410 24.84 -13.28 14.62
N LYS A 411 25.73 -13.45 15.62
CA LYS A 411 26.72 -12.42 15.99
C LYS A 411 27.53 -11.93 14.78
N ASP A 412 27.88 -12.84 13.87
CA ASP A 412 28.67 -12.53 12.66
C ASP A 412 27.85 -12.34 11.38
N ARG A 413 26.53 -12.13 11.45
CA ARG A 413 25.66 -12.20 10.25
C ARG A 413 24.60 -11.10 10.19
N TRP A 414 24.58 -10.40 9.04
CA TRP A 414 23.71 -9.25 8.74
C TRP A 414 22.21 -9.49 9.02
N PHE A 415 21.71 -10.71 8.82
CA PHE A 415 20.28 -11.01 8.98
C PHE A 415 19.79 -10.96 10.43
N GLY A 416 20.67 -11.18 11.42
CA GLY A 416 20.29 -11.08 12.82
C GLY A 416 19.81 -9.67 13.18
N ALA A 417 20.41 -8.65 12.55
CA ALA A 417 20.01 -7.26 12.75
C ALA A 417 18.56 -7.00 12.28
N PHE A 418 18.14 -7.62 11.17
CA PHE A 418 16.78 -7.49 10.66
C PHE A 418 15.75 -8.24 11.51
N VAL A 419 16.11 -9.40 12.06
CA VAL A 419 15.24 -10.08 13.04
C VAL A 419 15.04 -9.20 14.28
N LEU A 420 16.12 -8.62 14.83
CA LEU A 420 16.04 -7.71 15.98
C LEU A 420 15.23 -6.45 15.67
N GLU A 421 15.35 -5.91 14.44
CA GLU A 421 14.52 -4.80 13.97
C GLU A 421 13.03 -5.18 13.95
N GLY A 422 12.70 -6.34 13.40
CA GLY A 422 11.33 -6.85 13.38
C GLY A 422 10.76 -7.06 14.77
N MET A 423 11.55 -7.65 15.67
CA MET A 423 11.17 -7.78 17.08
C MET A 423 10.87 -6.41 17.69
N THR A 424 11.79 -5.46 17.57
CA THR A 424 11.65 -4.08 18.08
C THR A 424 10.34 -3.44 17.59
N LYS A 425 10.03 -3.56 16.30
CA LYS A 425 8.78 -3.03 15.73
C LYS A 425 7.54 -3.67 16.34
N ALA A 426 7.55 -4.99 16.58
CA ALA A 426 6.43 -5.64 17.28
C ALA A 426 6.27 -5.13 18.72
N LEU A 427 7.39 -4.89 19.43
CA LEU A 427 7.36 -4.31 20.79
C LEU A 427 6.81 -2.88 20.83
N GLU A 428 7.05 -2.09 19.79
CA GLU A 428 6.52 -0.74 19.71
C GLU A 428 4.99 -0.72 19.59
N GLN A 429 4.41 -1.81 19.06
CA GLN A 429 2.98 -1.96 18.83
C GLN A 429 2.29 -2.63 20.04
N GLN A 430 2.93 -3.63 20.64
CA GLN A 430 2.38 -4.41 21.75
C GLN A 430 3.06 -4.15 23.10
N SER A 431 2.27 -4.11 24.17
CA SER A 431 2.79 -4.03 25.54
C SER A 431 2.91 -5.42 26.16
N GLY A 432 4.03 -5.73 26.85
CA GLY A 432 4.08 -6.82 27.84
C GLY A 432 4.92 -8.06 27.57
N PHE A 433 5.87 -8.05 26.62
CA PHE A 433 6.86 -9.12 26.51
C PHE A 433 7.99 -8.91 27.56
N THR A 434 8.50 -10.01 28.11
CA THR A 434 9.63 -9.99 29.05
C THR A 434 10.82 -10.69 28.39
N ILE A 435 11.98 -10.05 28.35
CA ILE A 435 13.25 -10.67 27.93
C ILE A 435 13.92 -11.29 29.17
N HIS A 436 14.41 -12.52 29.05
CA HIS A 436 15.12 -13.22 30.12
C HIS A 436 16.51 -12.63 30.36
N ASP A 437 16.97 -12.59 31.61
CA ASP A 437 18.28 -12.04 32.03
C ASP A 437 19.47 -12.54 31.19
N GLN A 438 19.45 -13.79 30.74
CA GLN A 438 20.52 -14.34 29.89
C GLN A 438 20.57 -13.62 28.53
N ASN A 439 19.44 -13.40 27.89
CA ASN A 439 19.35 -12.69 26.61
C ASN A 439 19.70 -11.21 26.79
N ILE A 440 19.32 -10.59 27.91
CA ILE A 440 19.72 -9.22 28.24
C ILE A 440 21.25 -9.13 28.34
N LYS A 441 21.89 -10.07 29.03
CA LYS A 441 23.37 -10.14 29.12
C LYS A 441 24.01 -10.32 27.75
N MET A 442 23.46 -11.18 26.89
CA MET A 442 23.97 -11.40 25.54
C MET A 442 23.84 -10.15 24.66
N LEU A 443 22.67 -9.52 24.63
CA LEU A 443 22.43 -8.24 23.93
C LEU A 443 23.33 -7.12 24.45
N THR A 444 23.58 -7.10 25.76
CA THR A 444 24.48 -6.14 26.40
C THR A 444 25.94 -6.39 26.01
N ALA A 445 26.37 -7.64 25.93
CA ALA A 445 27.72 -8.00 25.51
C ALA A 445 28.03 -7.57 24.07
N VAL A 446 27.04 -7.57 23.18
CA VAL A 446 27.17 -7.12 21.78
C VAL A 446 27.76 -5.70 21.67
N PHE A 447 27.40 -4.77 22.56
CA PHE A 447 27.99 -3.43 22.56
C PHE A 447 29.50 -3.42 22.83
N ALA A 448 30.00 -4.39 23.60
CA ALA A 448 31.41 -4.48 23.97
C ALA A 448 32.24 -5.35 23.03
N GLU A 449 31.62 -6.35 22.39
CA GLU A 449 32.30 -7.43 21.67
C GLU A 449 32.07 -7.42 20.16
N GLU A 450 30.98 -6.82 19.66
CA GLU A 450 30.59 -6.90 18.25
C GLU A 450 31.13 -5.73 17.42
N THR A 451 31.59 -6.02 16.20
CA THR A 451 32.15 -5.03 15.27
C THR A 451 31.13 -4.54 14.23
N ASP A 452 30.06 -5.29 13.95
CA ASP A 452 28.99 -4.86 13.03
C ASP A 452 28.12 -3.71 13.60
N PRO A 453 28.11 -2.52 12.97
CA PRO A 453 27.30 -1.38 13.40
C PRO A 453 25.79 -1.59 13.39
N THR A 454 25.28 -2.31 12.38
CA THR A 454 23.86 -2.53 12.18
C THR A 454 23.34 -3.48 13.25
N TYR A 455 24.06 -4.57 13.50
CA TYR A 455 23.69 -5.52 14.55
C TYR A 455 23.72 -4.90 15.95
N ARG A 456 24.77 -4.14 16.27
CA ARG A 456 24.86 -3.41 17.55
C ARG A 456 23.70 -2.44 17.75
N SER A 457 23.43 -1.58 16.78
CA SER A 457 22.37 -0.57 16.91
C SER A 457 20.99 -1.18 17.04
N ARG A 458 20.68 -2.29 16.34
CA ARG A 458 19.41 -3.01 16.48
C ARG A 458 19.28 -3.77 17.80
N SER A 459 20.38 -4.33 18.32
CA SER A 459 20.41 -4.94 19.66
C SER A 459 20.12 -3.91 20.76
N LEU A 460 20.75 -2.74 20.65
CA LEU A 460 20.52 -1.61 21.54
C LEU A 460 19.08 -1.09 21.48
N ALA A 461 18.52 -0.96 20.27
CA ALA A 461 17.12 -0.55 20.09
C ALA A 461 16.15 -1.54 20.73
N LEU A 462 16.39 -2.86 20.58
CA LEU A 462 15.58 -3.88 21.23
C LEU A 462 15.60 -3.76 22.76
N LEU A 463 16.78 -3.61 23.35
CA LEU A 463 16.93 -3.41 24.81
C LEU A 463 16.22 -2.15 25.31
N HIS A 464 16.33 -1.06 24.56
CA HIS A 464 15.68 0.21 24.87
C HIS A 464 14.16 0.06 24.86
N THR A 465 13.59 -0.41 23.75
CA THR A 465 12.14 -0.57 23.61
C THR A 465 11.57 -1.58 24.61
N ALA A 466 12.36 -2.56 25.05
CA ALA A 466 11.99 -3.54 26.05
C ALA A 466 12.02 -3.03 27.51
N GLY A 467 12.60 -1.87 27.79
CA GLY A 467 12.59 -1.28 29.14
C GLY A 467 13.69 -1.76 30.10
N TYR A 468 14.69 -2.51 29.64
CA TYR A 468 15.69 -3.17 30.51
C TYR A 468 16.89 -2.28 30.89
N PHE A 469 16.60 -1.08 31.42
CA PHE A 469 17.61 -0.06 31.73
C PHE A 469 18.42 -0.30 33.03
N VAL A 470 17.93 -1.16 33.93
CA VAL A 470 18.53 -1.39 35.26
C VAL A 470 19.91 -2.08 35.18
N GLU A 471 20.21 -2.75 34.06
CA GLU A 471 21.47 -3.45 33.82
C GLU A 471 22.49 -2.61 33.00
N LEU A 472 22.12 -1.38 32.62
CA LEU A 472 22.95 -0.49 31.81
C LEU A 472 24.16 0.10 32.54
N ASN A 473 24.35 -0.01 33.85
CA ASN A 473 25.51 0.60 34.52
C ASN A 473 26.86 0.15 33.91
N THR A 474 26.94 -1.11 33.50
CA THR A 474 28.10 -1.66 32.78
C THR A 474 28.22 -1.07 31.37
N LEU A 475 27.10 -1.00 30.63
CA LEU A 475 27.02 -0.40 29.29
C LEU A 475 27.34 1.09 29.30
N LEU A 476 26.81 1.83 30.27
CA LEU A 476 27.05 3.24 30.52
C LEU A 476 28.52 3.51 30.82
N THR A 477 29.12 2.72 31.72
CA THR A 477 30.56 2.82 32.01
C THR A 477 31.39 2.64 30.74
N LYS A 478 31.03 1.65 29.91
CA LYS A 478 31.69 1.41 28.62
C LYS A 478 31.45 2.54 27.61
N ALA A 479 30.22 3.01 27.45
CA ALA A 479 29.86 4.12 26.57
C ALA A 479 30.62 5.40 26.94
N ILE A 480 30.70 5.70 28.24
CA ILE A 480 31.52 6.82 28.75
C ILE A 480 33.01 6.64 28.40
N SER A 481 33.53 5.41 28.44
CA SER A 481 34.91 5.14 28.03
C SER A 481 35.13 5.34 26.53
N VAL A 482 34.19 4.90 25.69
CA VAL A 482 34.22 5.05 24.22
C VAL A 482 34.28 6.51 23.81
N LEU A 483 33.48 7.37 24.45
CA LEU A 483 33.49 8.82 24.22
C LEU A 483 34.82 9.50 24.60
N LYS A 484 35.65 8.88 25.44
CA LYS A 484 36.96 9.40 25.83
C LYS A 484 38.10 8.89 24.94
N MET A 485 37.84 7.90 24.09
CA MET A 485 38.86 7.29 23.23
C MET A 485 38.96 8.07 21.91
N PRO A 486 40.15 8.61 21.55
CA PRO A 486 40.31 9.47 20.38
C PRO A 486 40.14 8.77 19.03
N ASN A 487 40.14 7.42 19.00
CA ASN A 487 40.10 6.62 17.77
C ASN A 487 38.83 5.74 17.64
N SER A 488 37.76 6.04 18.39
CA SER A 488 36.50 5.32 18.25
C SER A 488 35.86 5.60 16.89
N SER A 489 35.35 4.55 16.22
CA SER A 489 34.58 4.74 14.97
C SER A 489 33.31 5.55 15.20
N GLU A 490 32.84 6.28 14.19
CA GLU A 490 31.62 7.10 14.25
C GLU A 490 30.38 6.29 14.69
N ALA A 491 30.24 5.06 14.19
CA ALA A 491 29.15 4.17 14.59
C ALA A 491 29.20 3.80 16.09
N MET A 492 30.38 3.49 16.61
CA MET A 492 30.59 3.17 18.03
C MET A 492 30.34 4.40 18.92
N LEU A 493 30.69 5.61 18.45
CA LEU A 493 30.37 6.85 19.14
C LEU A 493 28.85 7.10 19.17
N ALA A 494 28.16 6.87 18.06
CA ALA A 494 26.70 6.97 17.98
C ALA A 494 26.00 5.97 18.93
N ASP A 495 26.44 4.71 18.96
CA ASP A 495 25.91 3.70 19.88
C ASP A 495 26.15 4.09 21.36
N ALA A 496 27.33 4.63 21.68
CA ALA A 496 27.64 5.12 23.03
C ALA A 496 26.75 6.30 23.45
N ILE A 497 26.44 7.20 22.52
CA ILE A 497 25.51 8.31 22.75
C ILE A 497 24.11 7.78 23.05
N ARG A 498 23.62 6.80 22.29
CA ARG A 498 22.32 6.13 22.55
C ARG A 498 22.22 5.60 23.97
N VAL A 499 23.21 4.81 24.40
CA VAL A 499 23.28 4.24 25.76
C VAL A 499 23.28 5.33 26.84
N ILE A 500 24.05 6.40 26.66
CA ILE A 500 24.09 7.54 27.60
C ILE A 500 22.73 8.24 27.66
N GLY A 501 22.12 8.40 26.50
CA GLY A 501 20.81 9.00 26.35
C GLY A 501 19.69 8.31 27.11
N TRP A 502 19.72 6.98 27.11
CA TRP A 502 18.66 6.16 27.69
C TRP A 502 18.80 5.91 29.20
N THR A 503 19.92 6.29 29.82
CA THR A 503 20.15 6.08 31.27
C THR A 503 19.80 7.31 32.09
N ASN A 504 20.58 8.38 31.95
CA ASN A 504 20.29 9.67 32.56
C ASN A 504 20.82 10.81 31.67
N PRO A 505 20.04 11.24 30.66
CA PRO A 505 20.49 12.27 29.73
C PRO A 505 20.73 13.61 30.43
N ALA A 506 20.09 13.87 31.57
CA ALA A 506 20.27 15.09 32.36
C ALA A 506 21.67 15.21 32.99
N ASP A 507 22.28 14.08 33.40
CA ASP A 507 23.63 14.06 33.99
C ASP A 507 24.74 14.19 32.93
N HIS A 508 24.35 14.13 31.65
CA HIS A 508 25.26 14.08 30.51
C HIS A 508 24.93 15.12 29.43
N ILE A 509 24.19 16.18 29.80
CA ILE A 509 23.75 17.26 28.90
C ILE A 509 24.88 17.83 28.06
N ASP A 510 26.05 18.10 28.67
CA ASP A 510 27.18 18.68 27.92
C ASP A 510 27.72 17.73 26.83
N LYS A 511 27.68 16.42 27.07
CA LYS A 511 28.11 15.41 26.09
C LYS A 511 27.09 15.16 24.98
N LEU A 512 25.80 15.40 25.26
CA LEU A 512 24.76 15.38 24.23
C LEU A 512 24.75 16.71 23.45
N ARG A 513 25.02 17.84 24.10
CA ARG A 513 25.05 19.15 23.44
C ARG A 513 26.28 19.33 22.55
N SER A 514 27.46 18.90 22.99
CA SER A 514 28.72 19.22 22.30
C SER A 514 28.78 18.75 20.84
N PRO A 515 28.32 17.54 20.46
CA PRO A 515 28.36 17.10 19.06
C PRO A 515 27.41 17.90 18.15
N LEU A 516 26.30 18.42 18.69
CA LEU A 516 25.38 19.28 17.92
C LEU A 516 25.93 20.70 17.72
N THR A 517 26.80 21.16 18.61
CA THR A 517 27.49 22.45 18.47
C THR A 517 28.79 22.38 17.67
N ASP A 518 29.42 21.21 17.61
CA ASP A 518 30.64 20.97 16.85
C ASP A 518 30.30 20.67 15.38
N GLN A 519 30.68 21.58 14.49
CA GLN A 519 30.45 21.44 13.04
C GLN A 519 31.35 20.40 12.38
N THR A 520 32.36 19.89 13.10
CA THR A 520 33.25 18.81 12.62
C THR A 520 32.76 17.42 13.05
N ALA A 521 31.74 17.34 13.91
CA ALA A 521 31.14 16.07 14.29
C ALA A 521 30.40 15.42 13.11
N SER A 522 30.51 14.10 12.98
CA SER A 522 29.92 13.36 11.88
C SER A 522 28.38 13.37 11.93
N PRO A 523 27.69 13.30 10.78
CA PRO A 523 26.23 13.23 10.74
C PRO A 523 25.66 12.04 11.51
N VAL A 524 26.36 10.89 11.52
CA VAL A 524 25.94 9.67 12.26
C VAL A 524 25.89 9.94 13.77
N VAL A 525 26.90 10.61 14.31
CA VAL A 525 26.98 10.98 15.73
C VAL A 525 25.91 12.01 16.09
N ARG A 526 25.71 13.03 15.24
CA ARG A 526 24.71 14.08 15.46
C ARG A 526 23.28 13.54 15.40
N SER A 527 22.99 12.64 14.47
CA SER A 527 21.70 11.93 14.41
C SER A 527 21.45 11.10 15.66
N ALA A 528 22.45 10.37 16.15
CA ALA A 528 22.30 9.59 17.38
C ALA A 528 22.00 10.44 18.62
N VAL A 529 22.55 11.66 18.70
CA VAL A 529 22.18 12.61 19.77
C VAL A 529 20.71 12.99 19.65
N LEU A 530 20.26 13.38 18.45
CA LEU A 530 18.87 13.79 18.26
C LEU A 530 17.90 12.63 18.53
N GLU A 531 18.22 11.41 18.07
CA GLU A 531 17.47 10.19 18.41
C GLU A 531 17.26 10.07 19.93
N VAL A 532 18.34 10.19 20.72
CA VAL A 532 18.30 10.14 22.18
C VAL A 532 17.40 11.18 22.84
N LEU A 533 17.34 12.39 22.26
CA LEU A 533 16.53 13.47 22.82
C LEU A 533 15.02 13.17 22.70
N THR A 534 14.62 12.18 21.89
CA THR A 534 13.28 11.59 21.89
C THR A 534 12.88 11.14 23.28
N ASP A 535 13.71 10.35 23.95
CA ASP A 535 13.34 9.69 25.22
C ASP A 535 13.78 10.50 26.45
N ALA A 536 14.50 11.61 26.26
CA ALA A 536 14.96 12.46 27.35
C ALA A 536 13.80 13.19 28.06
N PRO A 537 13.92 13.55 29.36
CA PRO A 537 12.90 14.35 30.04
C PRO A 537 12.58 15.62 29.27
N ASP A 538 11.29 15.97 29.17
CA ASP A 538 10.79 17.05 28.30
C ASP A 538 11.64 18.32 28.37
N LYS A 539 11.85 18.85 29.57
CA LYS A 539 12.64 20.07 29.78
C LYS A 539 14.09 19.93 29.31
N THR A 540 14.73 18.78 29.58
CA THR A 540 16.12 18.52 29.17
C THR A 540 16.23 18.48 27.65
N ALA A 541 15.33 17.76 26.99
CA ALA A 541 15.30 17.65 25.54
C ALA A 541 15.10 19.03 24.89
N THR A 542 14.07 19.76 25.31
CA THR A 542 13.72 21.05 24.72
C THR A 542 14.77 22.12 24.98
N ASP A 543 15.36 22.18 26.19
CA ASP A 543 16.41 23.16 26.50
C ASP A 543 17.66 22.94 25.63
N ILE A 544 18.05 21.67 25.41
CA ILE A 544 19.17 21.34 24.52
C ILE A 544 18.83 21.78 23.10
N LEU A 545 17.69 21.34 22.54
CA LEU A 545 17.29 21.61 21.17
C LEU A 545 17.19 23.12 20.88
N ILE A 546 16.61 23.91 21.78
CA ILE A 546 16.55 25.37 21.65
C ILE A 546 17.95 25.98 21.68
N SER A 547 18.81 25.53 22.61
CA SER A 547 20.17 26.09 22.76
C SER A 547 21.07 25.84 21.55
N VAL A 548 20.90 24.72 20.85
CA VAL A 548 21.71 24.35 19.68
C VAL A 548 21.04 24.66 18.35
N TRP A 549 19.81 25.18 18.37
CA TRP A 549 18.99 25.44 17.18
C TRP A 549 19.73 26.17 16.04
N PRO A 550 20.53 27.23 16.30
CA PRO A 550 21.27 27.93 15.25
C PRO A 550 22.28 27.03 14.52
N ASN A 551 22.78 25.99 15.18
CA ASN A 551 23.84 25.09 14.70
C ASN A 551 23.31 23.82 14.02
N LEU A 552 21.99 23.60 14.03
CA LEU A 552 21.35 22.47 13.37
C LEU A 552 21.19 22.73 11.87
N SER A 553 21.53 21.73 11.06
CA SER A 553 21.22 21.69 9.63
C SER A 553 19.71 21.52 9.38
N PRO A 554 19.20 21.75 8.16
CA PRO A 554 17.77 21.60 7.86
C PRO A 554 17.19 20.21 8.19
N SER A 555 17.91 19.12 7.87
CA SER A 555 17.47 17.75 8.19
C SER A 555 17.44 17.51 9.71
N GLU A 556 18.41 18.04 10.45
CA GLU A 556 18.47 17.94 11.90
C GLU A 556 17.39 18.78 12.59
N ARG A 557 17.05 19.95 12.04
CA ARG A 557 15.91 20.74 12.51
C ARG A 557 14.61 19.98 12.33
N ASN A 558 14.41 19.30 11.20
CA ASN A 558 13.22 18.46 10.99
C ASN A 558 13.09 17.37 12.06
N MET A 559 14.21 16.73 12.43
CA MET A 559 14.24 15.74 13.52
C MET A 559 14.07 16.38 14.90
N ALA A 560 14.65 17.56 15.15
CA ALA A 560 14.42 18.33 16.37
C ALA A 560 12.93 18.69 16.53
N VAL A 561 12.27 19.12 15.46
CA VAL A 561 10.83 19.40 15.47
C VAL A 561 10.03 18.12 15.78
N SER A 562 10.35 16.97 15.16
CA SER A 562 9.61 15.74 15.47
C SER A 562 9.71 15.35 16.95
N ILE A 563 10.85 15.62 17.60
CA ILE A 563 11.05 15.44 19.05
C ILE A 563 10.15 16.37 19.87
N PHE A 564 10.02 17.63 19.45
CA PHE A 564 9.08 18.57 20.08
C PHE A 564 7.61 18.13 19.93
N LEU A 565 7.27 17.44 18.84
CA LEU A 565 5.89 17.04 18.55
C LEU A 565 5.42 15.77 19.29
N GLN A 566 6.28 15.09 20.03
CA GLN A 566 5.98 13.81 20.66
C GLN A 566 4.86 13.87 21.70
N ASN A 567 4.78 14.96 22.48
CA ASN A 567 3.76 15.13 23.52
C ASN A 567 3.37 16.60 23.69
N ASN A 568 2.26 16.85 24.39
CA ASN A 568 1.72 18.21 24.53
C ASN A 568 2.66 19.16 25.26
N ALA A 569 3.38 18.70 26.30
CA ALA A 569 4.30 19.55 27.05
C ALA A 569 5.41 20.12 26.13
N ARG A 570 6.02 19.25 25.32
CA ARG A 570 7.05 19.68 24.35
C ARG A 570 6.48 20.54 23.22
N ARG A 571 5.26 20.24 22.74
CA ARG A 571 4.57 21.07 21.72
C ARG A 571 4.37 22.50 22.21
N LEU A 572 3.95 22.68 23.47
CA LEU A 572 3.79 24.01 24.08
C LEU A 572 5.13 24.76 24.16
N ILE A 573 6.20 24.08 24.54
CA ILE A 573 7.55 24.68 24.61
C ILE A 573 8.02 25.11 23.22
N LEU A 574 7.80 24.31 22.17
CA LEU A 574 8.10 24.67 20.79
C LEU A 574 7.34 25.94 20.36
N LEU A 575 6.04 26.00 20.61
CA LEU A 575 5.20 27.16 20.27
C LEU A 575 5.64 28.42 21.04
N GLN A 576 6.09 28.26 22.27
CA GLN A 576 6.68 29.35 23.06
C GLN A 576 8.05 29.79 22.52
N ALA A 577 8.90 28.86 22.10
CA ALA A 577 10.18 29.19 21.47
C ALA A 577 9.97 29.93 20.13
N ILE A 578 8.90 29.60 19.40
CA ILE A 578 8.48 30.32 18.19
C ILE A 578 8.00 31.73 18.51
N SER A 579 7.16 31.89 19.54
CA SER A 579 6.68 33.23 19.93
C SER A 579 7.81 34.15 20.42
N GLN A 580 8.88 33.57 20.97
CA GLN A 580 10.08 34.29 21.43
C GLN A 580 11.14 34.47 20.34
N GLY A 581 10.90 33.98 19.11
CA GLY A 581 11.83 34.11 17.98
C GLY A 581 13.11 33.26 18.10
N GLN A 582 13.15 32.31 19.04
CA GLN A 582 14.26 31.36 19.20
C GLN A 582 14.24 30.26 18.14
N VAL A 583 13.02 29.85 17.76
CA VAL A 583 12.76 28.94 16.64
C VAL A 583 11.95 29.71 15.61
N HIS A 584 12.40 29.77 14.36
CA HIS A 584 11.60 30.40 13.32
C HIS A 584 10.48 29.46 12.88
N SER A 585 9.25 29.96 12.73
CA SER A 585 8.08 29.17 12.32
C SER A 585 8.28 28.43 10.99
N THR A 586 9.08 28.99 10.06
CA THR A 586 9.44 28.33 8.79
C THR A 586 10.34 27.11 8.95
N SER A 587 10.81 26.82 10.16
CA SER A 587 11.58 25.60 10.45
C SER A 587 10.66 24.40 10.70
N LEU A 588 9.37 24.63 10.91
CA LEU A 588 8.38 23.56 10.94
C LEU A 588 8.11 23.15 9.50
N SER A 589 8.16 21.84 9.25
CA SER A 589 7.58 21.32 8.03
C SER A 589 6.09 21.61 8.01
N TRP A 590 5.54 21.53 6.82
CA TRP A 590 4.13 21.69 6.62
C TRP A 590 3.30 20.68 7.44
N SER A 591 3.65 19.39 7.39
CA SER A 591 2.96 18.33 8.12
C SER A 591 2.99 18.53 9.63
N GLN A 592 4.12 19.04 10.12
CA GLN A 592 4.33 19.38 11.53
C GLN A 592 3.44 20.55 11.96
N THR A 593 3.29 21.56 11.09
CA THR A 593 2.39 22.71 11.31
C THR A 593 0.93 22.28 11.40
N VAL A 594 0.47 21.45 10.46
CA VAL A 594 -0.91 20.93 10.46
C VAL A 594 -1.19 20.08 11.69
N SER A 595 -0.24 19.22 12.07
CA SER A 595 -0.36 18.41 13.29
C SER A 595 -0.58 19.26 14.55
N LEU A 596 0.12 20.40 14.66
CA LEU A 596 -0.05 21.34 15.77
C LEU A 596 -1.39 22.09 15.73
N LEU A 597 -1.80 22.58 14.55
CA LEU A 597 -3.07 23.31 14.36
C LEU A 597 -4.30 22.42 14.64
N ASN A 598 -4.19 21.13 14.36
CA ASN A 598 -5.23 20.11 14.53
C ASN A 598 -5.01 19.19 15.75
N SER A 599 -4.13 19.58 16.68
CA SER A 599 -3.85 18.79 17.89
C SER A 599 -5.12 18.44 18.67
N ALA A 600 -5.22 17.25 19.28
CA ALA A 600 -6.35 16.92 20.16
C ALA A 600 -6.39 17.81 21.43
N ASP A 601 -5.23 18.38 21.82
CA ASP A 601 -5.07 19.23 22.99
C ASP A 601 -5.45 20.69 22.72
N MET A 602 -6.32 21.25 23.56
CA MET A 602 -6.89 22.59 23.36
C MET A 602 -5.87 23.72 23.52
N GLU A 603 -4.90 23.56 24.42
CA GLU A 603 -3.88 24.58 24.68
C GLU A 603 -2.87 24.61 23.53
N VAL A 604 -2.42 23.43 23.08
CA VAL A 604 -1.55 23.30 21.90
C VAL A 604 -2.22 23.90 20.67
N ARG A 605 -3.48 23.55 20.38
CA ARG A 605 -4.21 24.12 19.24
C ARG A 605 -4.33 25.63 19.31
N SER A 606 -4.66 26.16 20.49
CA SER A 606 -4.86 27.60 20.67
C SER A 606 -3.58 28.37 20.41
N LEU A 607 -2.45 27.95 20.99
CA LEU A 607 -1.15 28.58 20.76
C LEU A 607 -0.66 28.40 19.33
N ALA A 608 -0.86 27.22 18.73
CA ALA A 608 -0.56 26.99 17.32
C ALA A 608 -1.36 27.94 16.43
N ARG A 609 -2.64 28.15 16.72
CA ARG A 609 -3.49 29.10 15.99
C ARG A 609 -3.13 30.57 16.22
N ILE A 610 -2.39 30.91 17.28
CA ILE A 610 -1.92 32.29 17.50
C ILE A 610 -0.60 32.52 16.78
N HIS A 611 0.32 31.56 16.84
CA HIS A 611 1.70 31.75 16.39
C HIS A 611 2.01 31.16 15.01
N LEU A 612 1.20 30.21 14.54
CA LEU A 612 1.39 29.52 13.26
C LEU A 612 0.28 29.80 12.24
N LYS A 613 -0.89 30.27 12.70
CA LYS A 613 -1.94 30.76 11.80
C LYS A 613 -1.46 32.10 11.24
N GLY A 614 -1.27 32.16 9.92
CA GLY A 614 -1.26 33.45 9.24
C GLY A 614 -2.59 34.15 9.53
N ASN A 615 -2.58 35.48 9.70
CA ASN A 615 -3.79 36.25 9.96
C ASN A 615 -4.94 35.77 9.08
N GLU A 616 -6.08 35.46 9.69
CA GLU A 616 -7.34 35.16 9.00
C GLU A 616 -7.76 36.43 8.24
N LEU A 617 -7.24 36.59 7.04
CA LEU A 617 -7.90 37.39 6.03
C LEU A 617 -9.20 36.64 5.71
N ASN A 618 -10.31 37.39 5.64
CA ASN A 618 -11.59 36.88 5.16
C ASN A 618 -11.34 36.04 3.89
N ALA A 619 -11.93 34.85 3.78
CA ALA A 619 -11.83 34.00 2.61
C ALA A 619 -12.09 34.78 1.30
N ASP A 620 -13.00 35.75 1.35
CA ASP A 620 -13.26 36.68 0.24
C ASP A 620 -12.09 37.64 -0.02
N ALA A 621 -11.41 38.12 1.02
CA ALA A 621 -10.24 38.99 0.88
C ALA A 621 -9.04 38.24 0.29
N VAL A 622 -8.78 37.01 0.73
CA VAL A 622 -7.73 36.15 0.18
C VAL A 622 -8.02 35.83 -1.29
N TRP A 623 -9.24 35.40 -1.60
CA TRP A 623 -9.64 35.19 -2.99
C TRP A 623 -9.44 36.45 -3.84
N ASN A 624 -9.87 37.61 -3.33
CA ASN A 624 -9.75 38.87 -4.06
C ASN A 624 -8.31 39.33 -4.30
N GLU A 625 -7.39 38.96 -3.41
CA GLU A 625 -5.96 39.22 -3.57
C GLU A 625 -5.35 38.29 -4.62
N TYR A 626 -5.55 36.98 -4.46
CA TYR A 626 -4.85 35.97 -5.26
C TYR A 626 -5.51 35.68 -6.61
N GLN A 627 -6.79 36.02 -6.84
CA GLN A 627 -7.42 35.84 -8.15
C GLN A 627 -6.66 36.54 -9.28
N ARG A 628 -5.88 37.59 -8.98
CA ARG A 628 -5.02 38.28 -9.95
C ARG A 628 -3.91 37.39 -10.51
N SER A 629 -3.50 36.32 -9.79
CA SER A 629 -2.51 35.37 -10.29
C SER A 629 -3.01 34.58 -11.50
N LEU A 630 -4.32 34.54 -11.73
CA LEU A 630 -4.93 33.89 -12.89
C LEU A 630 -4.60 34.62 -14.20
N ASP A 631 -4.38 35.94 -14.12
CA ASP A 631 -4.13 36.83 -15.26
C ASP A 631 -2.63 37.14 -15.49
N LEU A 632 -1.76 36.71 -14.57
CA LEU A 632 -0.31 36.91 -14.68
C LEU A 632 0.35 35.81 -15.53
N ASP A 633 1.41 36.20 -16.26
CA ASP A 633 2.31 35.26 -16.92
C ASP A 633 3.20 34.56 -15.89
N GLY A 634 3.03 33.25 -15.74
CA GLY A 634 3.79 32.42 -14.81
C GLY A 634 4.92 31.63 -15.49
N SER A 635 6.05 31.48 -14.80
CA SER A 635 7.17 30.64 -15.21
C SER A 635 7.06 29.22 -14.64
N SER A 636 6.97 28.22 -15.52
CA SER A 636 6.93 26.80 -15.12
C SER A 636 8.20 26.37 -14.36
N GLU A 637 9.37 26.88 -14.72
CA GLU A 637 10.64 26.56 -14.05
C GLU A 637 10.68 27.07 -12.60
N LYS A 638 10.22 28.32 -12.38
CA LYS A 638 10.08 28.88 -11.03
C LYS A 638 8.99 28.17 -10.24
N GLY A 639 7.88 27.86 -10.89
CA GLY A 639 6.79 27.10 -10.30
C GLY A 639 7.20 25.70 -9.85
N ALA A 640 8.11 25.03 -10.57
CA ALA A 640 8.68 23.75 -10.16
C ALA A 640 9.43 23.87 -8.82
N THR A 641 10.19 24.96 -8.65
CA THR A 641 10.90 25.25 -7.40
C THR A 641 9.91 25.47 -6.25
N ILE A 642 8.83 26.22 -6.50
CA ILE A 642 7.78 26.47 -5.50
C ILE A 642 7.05 25.17 -5.15
N PHE A 643 6.74 24.33 -6.13
CA PHE A 643 6.14 23.02 -5.90
C PHE A 643 7.04 22.16 -4.99
N GLN A 644 8.34 22.11 -5.27
CA GLN A 644 9.29 21.38 -4.43
C GLN A 644 9.34 21.90 -2.99
N GLN A 645 9.18 23.20 -2.79
CA GLN A 645 9.21 23.82 -1.46
C GLN A 645 7.91 23.64 -0.68
N SER A 646 6.76 23.74 -1.37
CA SER A 646 5.46 23.91 -0.71
C SER A 646 4.50 22.72 -0.89
N CYS A 647 4.61 21.96 -1.98
CA CYS A 647 3.64 20.92 -2.35
C CYS A 647 4.24 19.51 -2.31
N ALA A 648 5.51 19.34 -2.68
CA ALA A 648 6.18 18.04 -2.77
C ALA A 648 6.30 17.29 -1.43
N SER A 649 6.12 18.01 -0.30
CA SER A 649 6.06 17.38 1.02
C SER A 649 4.91 16.40 1.18
N CYS A 650 3.86 16.51 0.35
CA CYS A 650 2.66 15.68 0.43
C CYS A 650 2.13 15.19 -0.91
N HIS A 651 2.54 15.81 -2.00
CA HIS A 651 2.04 15.48 -3.32
C HIS A 651 3.18 15.01 -4.21
N GLN A 652 2.89 13.99 -5.01
CA GLN A 652 3.73 13.61 -6.14
C GLN A 652 3.17 14.24 -7.42
N ILE A 653 3.97 14.25 -8.48
CA ILE A 653 3.50 14.46 -9.84
C ILE A 653 3.91 13.23 -10.65
N ARG A 654 2.93 12.45 -11.10
CA ARG A 654 3.06 11.25 -11.94
C ARG A 654 3.83 10.12 -11.26
N GLY A 655 3.60 9.93 -9.97
CA GLY A 655 4.33 9.01 -9.11
C GLY A 655 5.80 9.40 -8.90
N MET A 656 6.23 10.56 -9.42
CA MET A 656 7.58 11.10 -9.32
C MET A 656 7.59 12.30 -8.37
N ASP A 657 8.77 12.61 -7.84
CA ASP A 657 9.08 13.82 -7.07
C ASP A 657 8.06 14.22 -5.97
N GLY A 658 8.40 13.92 -4.73
CA GLY A 658 7.57 14.25 -3.56
C GLY A 658 7.05 13.01 -2.83
N VAL A 659 6.20 13.24 -1.84
CA VAL A 659 5.69 12.19 -0.94
C VAL A 659 4.29 11.77 -1.36
N ALA A 660 4.04 10.47 -1.53
CA ALA A 660 2.71 9.94 -1.83
C ALA A 660 1.78 9.92 -0.60
N PHE A 661 1.60 11.06 0.08
CA PHE A 661 0.70 11.20 1.24
C PHE A 661 -0.69 11.69 0.80
N GLY A 662 -0.73 12.84 0.13
CA GLY A 662 -1.87 13.42 -0.58
C GLY A 662 -2.05 12.86 -2.00
N PRO A 663 -3.07 13.32 -2.74
CA PRO A 663 -3.32 12.90 -4.11
C PRO A 663 -2.15 13.24 -5.03
N ASP A 664 -1.91 12.41 -6.04
CA ASP A 664 -0.94 12.75 -7.08
C ASP A 664 -1.48 13.91 -7.92
N LEU A 665 -0.66 14.94 -8.13
CA LEU A 665 -1.03 16.16 -8.85
C LEU A 665 -0.72 16.13 -10.34
N ALA A 666 -0.26 15.00 -10.92
CA ALA A 666 -0.18 14.83 -12.38
C ALA A 666 -1.44 15.28 -13.11
N ALA A 667 -2.57 14.97 -12.48
CA ALA A 667 -3.90 15.21 -12.97
C ALA A 667 -4.24 16.71 -13.00
N ILE A 668 -3.70 17.53 -12.09
CA ILE A 668 -4.18 18.91 -11.90
C ILE A 668 -3.83 19.85 -13.04
N ARG A 669 -2.90 19.47 -13.93
CA ARG A 669 -2.51 20.24 -15.12
C ARG A 669 -3.66 20.61 -16.04
N ASN A 670 -4.77 19.96 -15.82
CA ASN A 670 -5.88 19.82 -16.71
C ASN A 670 -7.16 20.42 -16.11
N ARG A 671 -7.12 20.86 -14.84
CA ARG A 671 -8.10 21.78 -14.23
C ARG A 671 -7.88 23.22 -14.64
N ASN A 672 -8.92 24.04 -14.57
CA ASN A 672 -8.75 25.49 -14.76
C ASN A 672 -7.94 26.06 -13.58
N LYS A 673 -7.14 27.10 -13.83
CA LYS A 673 -6.27 27.70 -12.81
C LYS A 673 -7.05 28.21 -11.59
N ALA A 674 -8.30 28.65 -11.78
CA ALA A 674 -9.14 29.21 -10.71
C ALA A 674 -9.59 28.13 -9.71
N SER A 675 -9.89 26.91 -10.17
CA SER A 675 -10.24 25.78 -9.31
C SER A 675 -9.04 25.27 -8.53
N ILE A 676 -7.86 25.18 -9.17
CA ILE A 676 -6.60 24.83 -8.49
C ILE A 676 -6.28 25.88 -7.42
N LEU A 677 -6.43 27.15 -7.76
CA LEU A 677 -6.26 28.25 -6.82
C LEU A 677 -7.26 28.12 -5.66
N LEU A 678 -8.53 27.85 -5.92
CA LEU A 678 -9.54 27.68 -4.87
C LEU A 678 -9.17 26.56 -3.89
N ASP A 679 -8.73 25.40 -4.37
CA ASP A 679 -8.30 24.30 -3.50
C ASP A 679 -7.05 24.67 -2.68
N ILE A 680 -6.13 25.43 -3.27
CA ILE A 680 -4.96 25.98 -2.58
C ILE A 680 -5.36 26.97 -1.48
N LEU A 681 -6.38 27.79 -1.72
CA LEU A 681 -6.84 28.82 -0.79
C LEU A 681 -7.84 28.28 0.25
N GLN A 682 -8.60 27.22 -0.07
CA GLN A 682 -9.72 26.70 0.73
C GLN A 682 -9.75 25.16 0.78
N PRO A 683 -8.71 24.49 1.29
CA PRO A 683 -8.60 23.03 1.24
C PRO A 683 -9.62 22.26 2.09
N ASN A 684 -10.26 22.90 3.08
CA ASN A 684 -11.30 22.28 3.90
C ASN A 684 -12.66 22.21 3.21
N LYS A 685 -12.83 22.89 2.07
CA LYS A 685 -14.09 22.91 1.34
C LYS A 685 -14.38 21.59 0.63
N SER A 686 -13.35 20.85 0.27
CA SER A 686 -13.46 19.52 -0.34
C SER A 686 -12.19 18.71 -0.06
N ILE A 687 -12.35 17.52 0.52
CA ILE A 687 -11.26 16.57 0.79
C ILE A 687 -11.37 15.44 -0.24
N ALA A 688 -10.28 15.12 -0.92
CA ALA A 688 -10.28 14.04 -1.90
C ALA A 688 -10.58 12.67 -1.25
N ASP A 689 -11.45 11.88 -1.88
CA ASP A 689 -11.82 10.53 -1.44
C ASP A 689 -10.58 9.66 -1.19
N GLY A 690 -10.54 8.97 -0.05
CA GLY A 690 -9.43 8.10 0.34
C GLY A 690 -8.18 8.87 0.81
N TYR A 691 -8.28 10.18 1.00
CA TYR A 691 -7.28 11.05 1.61
C TYR A 691 -7.79 11.75 2.88
N GLU A 692 -8.89 11.25 3.46
CA GLU A 692 -9.40 11.71 4.74
C GLU A 692 -8.37 11.43 5.83
N LEU A 693 -8.03 12.46 6.58
CA LEU A 693 -7.13 12.33 7.71
C LEU A 693 -7.85 11.53 8.81
N CYS A 694 -7.28 10.42 9.23
CA CYS A 694 -7.75 9.64 10.37
C CYS A 694 -6.83 9.84 11.58
N MET A 695 -7.42 9.82 12.77
CA MET A 695 -6.74 9.79 14.05
C MET A 695 -7.02 8.44 14.69
N ILE A 696 -5.96 7.71 15.03
CA ILE A 696 -6.02 6.40 15.68
C ILE A 696 -5.41 6.51 17.07
N GLU A 697 -6.12 6.00 18.08
CA GLU A 697 -5.57 5.75 19.40
C GLU A 697 -5.38 4.25 19.59
N SER A 698 -4.16 3.85 19.93
CA SER A 698 -3.80 2.45 20.21
C SER A 698 -4.02 2.06 21.67
N GLY A 699 -4.09 0.76 21.93
CA GLY A 699 -4.19 0.12 23.23
C GLY A 699 -3.10 0.60 24.18
N GLY A 700 -1.88 0.76 23.66
CA GLY A 700 -0.71 1.28 24.37
C GLY A 700 -0.71 2.80 24.62
N GLY A 701 -1.76 3.53 24.22
CA GLY A 701 -1.87 4.98 24.43
C GLY A 701 -1.10 5.83 23.42
N LYS A 702 -0.50 5.22 22.39
CA LYS A 702 0.09 5.96 21.25
C LYS A 702 -1.01 6.46 20.33
N HIS A 703 -0.82 7.65 19.78
CA HIS A 703 -1.72 8.26 18.81
C HIS A 703 -1.04 8.32 17.43
N TYR A 704 -1.76 7.89 16.41
CA TYR A 704 -1.33 7.95 15.01
C TYR A 704 -2.26 8.89 14.25
N SER A 705 -1.71 9.60 13.26
CA SER A 705 -2.49 10.49 12.40
C SER A 705 -2.02 10.38 10.96
N GLY A 706 -2.94 10.11 10.04
CA GLY A 706 -2.58 9.91 8.63
C GLY A 706 -3.75 9.46 7.77
N VAL A 707 -3.46 9.07 6.54
CA VAL A 707 -4.45 8.60 5.57
C VAL A 707 -4.49 7.08 5.56
N ILE A 708 -5.68 6.49 5.61
CA ILE A 708 -5.82 5.03 5.54
C ILE A 708 -5.39 4.53 4.15
N ARG A 709 -4.41 3.63 4.11
CA ARG A 709 -3.96 2.99 2.86
C ARG A 709 -4.56 1.62 2.66
N ASN A 710 -4.72 0.87 3.74
CA ASN A 710 -5.40 -0.41 3.67
C ASN A 710 -6.20 -0.71 4.94
N LEU A 711 -7.31 -1.40 4.75
CA LEU A 711 -8.13 -1.97 5.81
C LEU A 711 -8.26 -3.47 5.55
N SER A 712 -7.75 -4.28 6.46
CA SER A 712 -7.92 -5.73 6.42
C SER A 712 -8.76 -6.20 7.62
N PRO A 713 -9.17 -7.48 7.64
CA PRO A 713 -9.84 -8.02 8.81
C PRO A 713 -9.02 -7.97 10.11
N ASN A 714 -7.69 -8.02 10.01
CA ASN A 714 -6.79 -8.15 11.17
C ASN A 714 -5.89 -6.91 11.36
N SER A 715 -5.86 -6.00 10.39
CA SER A 715 -4.92 -4.87 10.41
C SER A 715 -5.47 -3.61 9.75
N VAL A 716 -4.93 -2.47 10.16
CA VAL A 716 -5.15 -1.17 9.55
C VAL A 716 -3.79 -0.57 9.18
N THR A 717 -3.58 -0.26 7.91
CA THR A 717 -2.37 0.43 7.46
C THR A 717 -2.69 1.91 7.25
N VAL A 718 -2.01 2.77 7.99
CA VAL A 718 -2.09 4.23 7.89
C VAL A 718 -0.80 4.76 7.32
N LYS A 719 -0.91 5.70 6.37
CA LYS A 719 0.21 6.47 5.86
C LYS A 719 0.25 7.83 6.53
N GLU A 720 1.35 8.12 7.20
CA GLU A 720 1.55 9.38 7.90
C GLU A 720 2.00 10.48 6.92
N PRO A 721 1.85 11.77 7.28
CA PRO A 721 2.26 12.89 6.44
C PRO A 721 3.70 12.86 5.94
N ALA A 722 4.62 12.21 6.67
CA ALA A 722 6.01 12.04 6.27
C ALA A 722 6.22 10.97 5.18
N GLY A 723 5.17 10.24 4.79
CA GLY A 723 5.21 9.17 3.81
C GLY A 723 5.44 7.77 4.38
N SER A 724 5.76 7.65 5.67
CA SER A 724 5.86 6.38 6.39
C SER A 724 4.49 5.69 6.45
N GLU A 725 4.49 4.36 6.34
CA GLU A 725 3.30 3.54 6.54
C GLU A 725 3.44 2.74 7.83
N VAL A 726 2.42 2.81 8.68
CA VAL A 726 2.31 2.07 9.92
C VAL A 726 1.14 1.11 9.79
N THR A 727 1.40 -0.18 9.98
CA THR A 727 0.35 -1.20 10.06
C THR A 727 0.14 -1.54 11.53
N LEU A 728 -1.10 -1.40 11.99
CA LEU A 728 -1.53 -1.67 13.36
C LEU A 728 -2.46 -2.89 13.37
N ASP A 729 -2.40 -3.68 14.43
CA ASP A 729 -3.40 -4.70 14.68
C ASP A 729 -4.76 -4.03 14.93
N ARG A 730 -5.82 -4.62 14.39
CA ARG A 730 -7.18 -4.13 14.61
C ARG A 730 -7.60 -4.22 16.09
N ASP A 731 -7.15 -5.25 16.80
CA ASP A 731 -7.49 -5.46 18.22
C ASP A 731 -6.75 -4.49 19.14
N GLU A 732 -5.66 -3.90 18.67
CA GLU A 732 -4.92 -2.85 19.38
C GLU A 732 -5.53 -1.46 19.18
N ILE A 733 -6.53 -1.27 18.31
CA ILE A 733 -7.11 0.05 18.06
C ILE A 733 -8.24 0.32 19.08
N LYS A 734 -8.00 1.27 20.00
CA LYS A 734 -9.02 1.76 20.94
C LYS A 734 -10.04 2.67 20.27
N SER A 735 -9.58 3.57 19.41
CA SER A 735 -10.46 4.46 18.65
C SER A 735 -9.86 4.82 17.29
N LEU A 736 -10.73 4.96 16.29
CA LEU A 736 -10.41 5.44 14.95
C LEU A 736 -11.47 6.47 14.56
N LYS A 737 -11.04 7.70 14.28
CA LYS A 737 -11.92 8.83 13.92
C LYS A 737 -11.40 9.52 12.68
N PHE A 738 -12.28 9.88 11.76
CA PHE A 738 -11.94 10.72 10.61
C PHE A 738 -12.08 12.20 10.99
N SER A 739 -11.16 13.02 10.48
CA SER A 739 -11.14 14.47 10.62
C SER A 739 -12.05 15.10 9.58
N GLU A 740 -12.82 16.11 9.98
CA GLU A 740 -13.58 16.99 9.07
C GLU A 740 -12.70 18.09 8.47
N ILE A 741 -11.45 18.22 8.96
CA ILE A 741 -10.46 19.17 8.48
C ILE A 741 -9.49 18.43 7.57
N SER A 742 -9.23 19.01 6.40
CA SER A 742 -8.26 18.54 5.42
C SER A 742 -6.87 18.44 6.03
N ALA A 743 -6.09 17.50 5.53
CA ALA A 743 -4.67 17.53 5.82
C ALA A 743 -4.04 18.82 5.26
N MET A 744 -4.45 19.30 4.07
CA MET A 744 -3.93 20.51 3.37
C MET A 744 -4.20 21.82 4.15
N PRO A 745 -3.29 22.83 4.21
CA PRO A 745 -3.42 23.96 5.14
C PRO A 745 -4.21 25.13 4.51
N GLU A 746 -4.98 25.87 5.30
CA GLU A 746 -5.74 27.03 4.76
C GLU A 746 -4.86 28.25 4.42
N ASN A 747 -3.62 28.31 4.92
CA ASN A 747 -2.75 29.47 4.79
C ASN A 747 -1.58 29.28 3.81
N LEU A 748 -1.64 28.31 2.89
CA LEU A 748 -0.55 28.04 1.94
C LEU A 748 -0.15 29.30 1.15
N HIS A 749 -1.15 30.11 0.79
CA HIS A 749 -0.98 31.36 0.07
C HIS A 749 -0.11 32.38 0.80
N THR A 750 -0.07 32.39 2.13
CA THR A 750 0.68 33.40 2.92
C THR A 750 2.19 33.36 2.70
N GLN A 751 2.72 32.27 2.14
CA GLN A 751 4.13 32.10 1.82
C GLN A 751 4.47 32.40 0.36
N LEU A 752 3.47 32.74 -0.46
CA LEU A 752 3.62 32.95 -1.89
C LEU A 752 3.17 34.37 -2.23
N SER A 753 3.98 35.13 -2.94
CA SER A 753 3.49 36.32 -3.62
C SER A 753 2.47 35.94 -4.70
N VAL A 754 1.65 36.90 -5.13
CA VAL A 754 0.70 36.69 -6.24
C VAL A 754 1.40 36.22 -7.52
N GLN A 755 2.64 36.67 -7.77
CA GLN A 755 3.45 36.20 -8.90
C GLN A 755 3.96 34.76 -8.70
N GLU A 756 4.41 34.40 -7.50
CA GLU A 756 4.80 33.03 -7.18
C GLU A 756 3.62 32.06 -7.28
N MET A 757 2.41 32.50 -6.89
CA MET A 757 1.19 31.73 -7.14
C MET A 757 0.95 31.54 -8.65
N ALA A 758 1.17 32.56 -9.48
CA ALA A 758 1.06 32.44 -10.93
C ALA A 758 2.10 31.48 -11.53
N ASP A 759 3.34 31.53 -11.03
CA ASP A 759 4.42 30.61 -11.40
C ASP A 759 4.07 29.16 -11.00
N LEU A 760 3.60 28.93 -9.77
CA LEU A 760 3.13 27.62 -9.30
C LEU A 760 1.99 27.09 -10.17
N LEU A 761 0.97 27.89 -10.42
CA LEU A 761 -0.13 27.53 -11.31
C LEU A 761 0.38 27.22 -12.73
N ALA A 762 1.39 27.93 -13.24
CA ALA A 762 1.99 27.65 -14.54
C ALA A 762 2.75 26.31 -14.57
N TYR A 763 3.46 25.96 -13.50
CA TYR A 763 4.11 24.64 -13.38
C TYR A 763 3.08 23.53 -13.30
N LEU A 764 2.12 23.65 -12.38
CA LEU A 764 1.07 22.65 -12.20
C LEU A 764 0.28 22.43 -13.48
N LYS A 765 0.09 23.46 -14.32
CA LYS A 765 -0.57 23.39 -15.64
C LYS A 765 0.26 22.77 -16.78
N ASN A 766 1.59 22.71 -16.64
CA ASN A 766 2.49 22.22 -17.70
C ASN A 766 3.27 20.95 -17.29
N GLY A 767 3.25 20.60 -16.00
CA GLY A 767 3.97 19.49 -15.38
C GLY A 767 3.41 18.11 -15.62
#